data_AF-E8X0T9-F1
#
_entry.id   AF-E8X0T9-F1
#
_cell.length_a   1.000
_cell.length_b   1.000
_cell.length_c   1.000
_cell.angle_alpha   90.00
_cell.angle_beta   90.00
_cell.angle_gamma   90.00
#
_symmetry.space_group_name_H-M   'P 1'
#
loop_
_entity.id
_entity.type
_entity.pdbx_description
1 polymer ?
#
loop_
_entity_poly.entity_id
_entity_poly.type
_entity_poly.pdbx_seq_one_letter_code
_entity_poly.pdbx_strand_id
1 'polypeptide(L)'
;MQTIKGRPHYLTSIQIPADLVKFSTIPQNPQLVYLHGSIDHYTDQNLVEEVQKLDPQLVDRLLPLLQDHPLIVVGYRGAEASVMQHLLLQHATATNNFCHGVFWCTVKSETRQSLPTLVDDFAKTIGSNFTQVEIDGFDELFSRDLWKLHENAESFRETARSAVGSGQTQSFETEMLTPQQTEKLEWSTVTARISRYCETLRIRFPVHPERVWLTEQLHNLNLAAFDNEHRTCITKAGYLLFGKHPQDIVHPGKIKLTVRGTAKWLARVGNDVRDEIASGGETEESVERLIEGNLWSQYDQVNDILSAFNRPFRLKGEFSENVMPYPPLSLKEIVVNALVHRDYGRDELVEIDVEPTRIRITNPGGLVEEVRRSVENESIEEEIKRGARGIKGYRNPVLADLFYGGGVMDKRGSGLADVYKAIRENGGEIRFGANDDNSSFIVEIFCRPEAVDEITGTASPLVLTSSRYASNILEVTETPAELFHATSTCKNISQIWAELPDQNLPPFLFLGDKIYSFYELDSRHNPLRHVIDKGTMEEISFEEFVSLEDGDRRLIWLLNLTLERHFYELGLITDKKRKRAYFPRSEDGSVTMNYQARLKRATRTVVKPRVSSRTGVVTYWEHQSVSYRFEWLGDIIGLLIEPGYVFTSDGKKKLLAPERVNRLSTKRASRDYNNAVHNDLTFWSRTISGGENAYFDLNPGNFGERRIESQGRISTRKNGGLEEFMRSASITLSSRLPTVTTTDAALPADIEDFGEVSEQDMQELDSELIELAESQEEGASDVYQD
;
A
#
# COMPACT_ATOMS: atom_id res chain seq x y z
N MET A 1 22.25 24.32 -21.49
CA MET A 1 21.54 23.61 -22.56
C MET A 1 21.24 22.22 -22.01
N GLN A 2 20.00 21.92 -21.62
CA GLN A 2 19.62 20.60 -21.11
C GLN A 2 18.36 20.19 -21.85
N THR A 3 18.55 19.72 -23.07
CA THR A 3 17.52 19.08 -23.86
C THR A 3 18.00 17.65 -24.09
N ILE A 4 17.27 16.66 -23.59
CA ILE A 4 17.54 15.25 -23.90
C ILE A 4 17.20 15.06 -25.38
N LYS A 5 18.18 15.20 -26.28
CA LYS A 5 17.99 15.01 -27.73
C LYS A 5 17.99 13.52 -28.06
N GLY A 6 16.86 13.02 -28.58
CA GLY A 6 16.72 11.65 -29.05
C GLY A 6 16.49 10.63 -27.93
N ARG A 7 15.52 10.87 -27.04
CA ARG A 7 14.93 9.77 -26.26
C ARG A 7 14.36 8.76 -27.28
N PRO A 8 14.80 7.49 -27.29
CA PRO A 8 14.15 6.49 -28.12
C PRO A 8 12.73 6.31 -27.57
N HIS A 9 11.75 6.92 -28.24
CA HIS A 9 10.32 6.71 -27.97
C HIS A 9 9.89 5.28 -28.32
N TYR A 10 10.76 4.57 -29.05
CA TYR A 10 10.57 3.20 -29.49
C TYR A 10 11.83 2.39 -29.15
N LEU A 11 11.65 1.36 -28.34
CA LEU A 11 12.67 0.38 -27.96
C LEU A 11 12.19 -0.97 -28.48
N THR A 12 12.96 -1.60 -29.37
CA THR A 12 12.59 -2.93 -29.87
C THR A 12 12.97 -3.95 -28.81
N SER A 13 11.98 -4.40 -28.02
CA SER A 13 12.18 -5.43 -27.00
C SER A 13 12.10 -6.82 -27.61
N ILE A 14 13.06 -7.68 -27.27
CA ILE A 14 13.16 -9.08 -27.69
C ILE A 14 13.19 -9.90 -26.40
N GLN A 15 12.02 -10.39 -25.99
CA GLN A 15 11.80 -10.97 -24.66
C GLN A 15 11.64 -12.49 -24.70
N ILE A 16 11.01 -13.00 -25.75
CA ILE A 16 10.74 -14.43 -25.95
C ILE A 16 11.27 -14.92 -27.31
N PRO A 17 11.47 -16.23 -27.52
CA PRO A 17 11.99 -16.76 -28.80
C PRO A 17 11.19 -16.33 -30.04
N ALA A 18 9.87 -16.15 -29.90
CA ALA A 18 9.02 -15.66 -31.00
C ALA A 18 9.37 -14.22 -31.43
N ASP A 19 9.99 -13.40 -30.57
CA ASP A 19 10.41 -12.04 -30.89
C ASP A 19 11.71 -11.98 -31.71
N LEU A 20 12.41 -13.11 -31.90
CA LEU A 20 13.65 -13.15 -32.71
C LEU A 20 13.44 -12.68 -34.15
N VAL A 21 12.19 -12.68 -34.65
CA VAL A 21 11.83 -12.08 -35.95
C VAL A 21 12.06 -10.56 -36.00
N LYS A 22 12.03 -9.88 -34.85
CA LYS A 22 12.27 -8.44 -34.71
C LYS A 22 13.77 -8.11 -34.64
N PHE A 23 14.62 -9.12 -34.40
CA PHE A 23 16.07 -8.96 -34.24
C PHE A 23 16.74 -8.52 -35.54
N SER A 24 17.49 -7.43 -35.49
CA SER A 24 18.29 -6.90 -36.60
C SER A 24 19.75 -6.68 -36.18
N THR A 25 20.69 -7.00 -37.05
CA THR A 25 22.12 -6.65 -36.85
C THR A 25 22.43 -5.19 -37.17
N ILE A 26 21.51 -4.49 -37.85
CA ILE A 26 21.61 -3.06 -38.18
C ILE A 26 20.28 -2.39 -37.80
N PRO A 27 20.01 -2.19 -36.50
CA PRO A 27 18.70 -1.73 -36.07
C PRO A 27 18.56 -0.22 -36.24
N GLN A 28 17.38 0.23 -36.70
CA GLN A 28 17.05 1.66 -36.79
C GLN A 28 16.82 2.30 -35.41
N ASN A 29 16.38 1.50 -34.43
CA ASN A 29 16.13 1.89 -33.04
C ASN A 29 16.93 0.99 -32.09
N PRO A 30 17.27 1.44 -30.86
CA PRO A 30 17.91 0.59 -29.86
C PRO A 30 17.10 -0.69 -29.59
N GLN A 31 17.80 -1.83 -29.51
CA GLN A 31 17.19 -3.14 -29.20
C GLN A 31 17.52 -3.52 -27.76
N LEU A 32 16.51 -3.99 -27.02
CA LEU A 32 16.68 -4.57 -25.70
C LEU A 32 16.44 -6.07 -25.79
N VAL A 33 17.49 -6.84 -25.52
CA VAL A 33 17.48 -8.31 -25.65
C VAL A 33 17.57 -8.93 -24.27
N TYR A 34 16.57 -9.75 -23.93
CA TYR A 34 16.55 -10.50 -22.67
C TYR A 34 17.22 -11.85 -22.89
N LEU A 35 18.37 -12.07 -22.24
CA LEU A 35 19.14 -13.30 -22.43
C LEU A 35 18.51 -14.52 -21.73
N HIS A 36 17.88 -14.31 -20.57
CA HIS A 36 17.28 -15.37 -19.74
C HIS A 36 15.76 -15.27 -19.68
N GLY A 37 15.11 -14.74 -20.71
CA GLY A 37 13.65 -14.57 -20.76
C GLY A 37 13.13 -13.41 -19.91
N SER A 38 11.81 -13.30 -19.80
CA SER A 38 11.12 -12.18 -19.15
C SER A 38 10.17 -12.64 -18.06
N ILE A 39 10.22 -11.95 -16.91
CA ILE A 39 9.30 -12.13 -15.78
C ILE A 39 7.86 -11.87 -16.23
N ASP A 40 7.65 -10.83 -17.05
CA ASP A 40 6.32 -10.46 -17.56
C ASP A 40 5.65 -11.57 -18.39
N HIS A 41 6.43 -12.54 -18.87
CA HIS A 41 5.97 -13.65 -19.70
C HIS A 41 6.15 -15.01 -19.03
N TYR A 42 6.57 -15.07 -17.76
CA TYR A 42 6.93 -16.30 -17.04
C TYR A 42 7.90 -17.20 -17.84
N THR A 43 8.81 -16.58 -18.59
CA THR A 43 9.88 -17.26 -19.34
C THR A 43 11.25 -17.08 -18.70
N ASP A 44 11.30 -16.50 -17.50
CA ASP A 44 12.53 -16.23 -16.77
C ASP A 44 13.23 -17.51 -16.34
N GLN A 45 14.48 -17.66 -16.77
CA GLN A 45 15.33 -18.80 -16.43
C GLN A 45 16.17 -18.45 -15.19
N ASN A 46 15.78 -19.01 -14.04
CA ASN A 46 16.39 -18.71 -12.75
C ASN A 46 16.97 -19.94 -12.04
N LEU A 47 16.68 -21.15 -12.52
CA LEU A 47 17.24 -22.37 -11.94
C LEU A 47 18.66 -22.64 -12.44
N VAL A 48 19.52 -23.19 -11.58
CA VAL A 48 20.92 -23.50 -11.90
C VAL A 48 21.04 -24.42 -13.12
N GLU A 49 20.07 -25.29 -13.33
CA GLU A 49 20.00 -26.20 -14.48
C GLU A 49 19.60 -25.49 -15.79
N GLU A 50 18.81 -24.41 -15.70
CA GLU A 50 18.34 -23.62 -16.85
C GLU A 50 19.40 -22.61 -17.33
N VAL A 51 20.20 -22.05 -16.41
CA VAL A 51 21.20 -20.99 -16.70
C VAL A 51 22.57 -21.56 -17.15
N GLN A 52 22.61 -22.82 -17.58
CA GLN A 52 23.85 -23.45 -18.11
C GLN A 52 24.15 -23.04 -19.56
N LYS A 53 23.12 -22.89 -20.39
CA LYS A 53 23.25 -22.52 -21.81
C LYS A 53 22.12 -21.59 -22.22
N LEU A 54 22.47 -20.61 -23.06
CA LEU A 54 21.49 -19.76 -23.74
C LEU A 54 20.81 -20.51 -24.89
N ASP A 55 19.65 -20.03 -25.32
CA ASP A 55 18.98 -20.52 -26.54
C ASP A 55 19.93 -20.41 -27.76
N PRO A 56 20.24 -21.52 -28.45
CA PRO A 56 21.11 -21.51 -29.62
C PRO A 56 20.67 -20.53 -30.72
N GLN A 57 19.36 -20.35 -30.93
CA GLN A 57 18.86 -19.43 -31.95
C GLN A 57 19.16 -17.97 -31.59
N LEU A 58 19.11 -17.63 -30.31
CA LEU A 58 19.48 -16.30 -29.82
C LEU A 58 20.99 -16.08 -29.95
N VAL A 59 21.80 -17.08 -29.59
CA VAL A 59 23.25 -17.02 -29.73
C VAL A 59 23.65 -16.78 -31.19
N ASP A 60 23.09 -17.54 -32.14
CA ASP A 60 23.37 -17.38 -33.57
C ASP A 60 23.06 -15.96 -34.08
N ARG A 61 22.07 -15.28 -33.50
CA ARG A 61 21.72 -13.89 -33.83
C ARG A 61 22.65 -12.87 -33.17
N LEU A 62 23.16 -13.15 -31.98
CA LEU A 62 24.08 -12.27 -31.24
C LEU A 62 25.52 -12.32 -31.78
N LEU A 63 25.97 -13.47 -32.30
CA LEU A 63 27.35 -13.66 -32.73
C LEU A 63 27.85 -12.61 -33.75
N PRO A 64 27.09 -12.27 -34.82
CA PRO A 64 27.52 -11.21 -35.74
C PRO A 64 27.69 -9.84 -35.06
N LEU A 65 26.82 -9.50 -34.10
CA LEU A 65 26.95 -8.23 -33.36
C LEU A 65 28.20 -8.24 -32.46
N LEU A 66 28.46 -9.34 -31.77
CA LEU A 66 29.64 -9.51 -30.92
C LEU A 66 30.94 -9.56 -31.72
N GLN A 67 30.88 -10.02 -32.97
CA GLN A 67 32.01 -10.03 -33.88
C GLN A 67 32.33 -8.64 -34.43
N ASP A 68 31.32 -7.85 -34.80
CA ASP A 68 31.48 -6.60 -35.56
C ASP A 68 31.42 -5.32 -34.69
N HIS A 69 31.15 -5.45 -33.39
CA HIS A 69 31.04 -4.31 -32.47
C HIS A 69 31.79 -4.51 -31.15
N PRO A 70 32.24 -3.41 -30.50
CA PRO A 70 32.82 -3.47 -29.17
C PRO A 70 31.76 -3.88 -28.14
N LEU A 71 32.16 -4.73 -27.18
CA LEU A 71 31.31 -5.13 -26.07
C LEU A 71 31.66 -4.32 -24.82
N ILE A 72 30.68 -3.65 -24.22
CA ILE A 72 30.84 -2.95 -22.95
C ILE A 72 30.01 -3.68 -21.90
N VAL A 73 30.66 -4.13 -20.83
CA VAL A 73 30.03 -4.89 -19.74
C VAL A 73 29.98 -4.04 -18.48
N VAL A 74 28.78 -3.79 -17.96
CA VAL A 74 28.53 -2.95 -16.78
C VAL A 74 27.62 -3.69 -15.80
N GLY A 75 27.96 -3.70 -14.51
CA GLY A 75 27.11 -4.26 -13.46
C GLY A 75 27.03 -5.79 -13.42
N TYR A 76 27.83 -6.49 -14.22
CA TYR A 76 27.84 -7.95 -14.31
C TYR A 76 29.11 -8.55 -13.69
N ARG A 77 28.92 -9.53 -12.80
CA ARG A 77 30.03 -10.15 -12.03
C ARG A 77 30.73 -11.30 -12.76
N GLY A 78 30.16 -11.83 -13.85
CA GLY A 78 30.79 -12.91 -14.62
C GLY A 78 30.77 -14.29 -13.95
N ALA A 79 29.79 -14.56 -13.08
CA ALA A 79 29.67 -15.85 -12.40
C ALA A 79 28.85 -16.90 -13.19
N GLU A 80 28.09 -16.48 -14.21
CA GLU A 80 27.13 -17.35 -14.88
C GLU A 80 27.75 -18.07 -16.09
N ALA A 81 27.52 -19.38 -16.16
CA ALA A 81 28.06 -20.23 -17.22
C ALA A 81 27.41 -19.98 -18.59
N SER A 82 26.10 -19.71 -18.65
CA SER A 82 25.40 -19.43 -19.93
C SER A 82 25.97 -18.23 -20.68
N VAL A 83 26.37 -17.17 -19.97
CA VAL A 83 27.00 -16.00 -20.60
C VAL A 83 28.51 -16.20 -20.75
N MET A 84 29.21 -16.54 -19.68
CA MET A 84 30.68 -16.60 -19.72
C MET A 84 31.22 -17.78 -20.51
N GLN A 85 30.68 -18.99 -20.28
CA GLN A 85 31.16 -20.21 -20.94
C GLN A 85 30.50 -20.40 -22.29
N HIS A 86 29.17 -20.34 -22.38
CA HIS A 86 28.43 -20.64 -23.60
C HIS A 86 28.46 -19.49 -24.61
N LEU A 87 28.05 -18.27 -24.26
CA LEU A 87 28.04 -17.14 -25.23
C LEU A 87 29.45 -16.60 -25.56
N LEU A 88 30.30 -16.39 -24.55
CA LEU A 88 31.58 -15.69 -24.72
C LEU A 88 32.76 -16.63 -25.00
N LEU A 89 33.14 -17.51 -24.07
CA LEU A 89 34.33 -18.37 -24.19
C LEU A 89 34.25 -19.35 -25.37
N GLN A 90 33.14 -20.08 -25.53
CA GLN A 90 32.98 -21.08 -26.61
C GLN A 90 32.99 -20.45 -28.01
N HIS A 91 32.62 -19.18 -28.13
CA HIS A 91 32.56 -18.45 -29.40
C HIS A 91 33.64 -17.38 -29.55
N ALA A 92 34.67 -17.37 -28.70
CA ALA A 92 35.79 -16.45 -28.81
C ALA A 92 36.46 -16.53 -30.20
N THR A 93 36.69 -17.74 -30.72
CA THR A 93 37.27 -17.91 -32.06
C THR A 93 36.31 -17.49 -33.18
N ALA A 94 35.01 -17.79 -33.04
CA ALA A 94 33.97 -17.41 -34.00
C ALA A 94 33.78 -15.88 -34.10
N THR A 95 34.07 -15.14 -33.02
CA THR A 95 33.98 -13.67 -32.97
C THR A 95 35.33 -12.98 -33.23
N ASN A 96 36.31 -13.68 -33.84
CA ASN A 96 37.67 -13.19 -34.05
C ASN A 96 38.34 -12.66 -32.78
N ASN A 97 38.13 -13.36 -31.67
CA ASN A 97 38.57 -13.01 -30.32
C ASN A 97 38.13 -11.61 -29.89
N PHE A 98 36.93 -11.18 -30.31
CA PHE A 98 36.38 -9.85 -30.04
C PHE A 98 37.35 -8.74 -30.46
N CYS A 99 37.75 -8.73 -31.74
CA CYS A 99 38.78 -7.83 -32.27
C CYS A 99 38.48 -6.33 -32.10
N HIS A 100 37.21 -5.95 -31.88
CA HIS A 100 36.80 -4.58 -31.57
C HIS A 100 36.88 -4.23 -30.08
N GLY A 101 37.26 -5.17 -29.24
CA GLY A 101 37.52 -4.98 -27.82
C GLY A 101 36.34 -5.33 -26.92
N VAL A 102 36.67 -5.87 -25.75
CA VAL A 102 35.76 -6.07 -24.62
C VAL A 102 36.19 -5.14 -23.49
N PHE A 103 35.31 -4.23 -23.11
CA PHE A 103 35.52 -3.24 -22.07
C PHE A 103 34.73 -3.64 -20.82
N TRP A 104 35.43 -4.10 -19.80
CA TRP A 104 34.83 -4.59 -18.57
C TRP A 104 34.90 -3.53 -17.47
N CYS A 105 33.75 -2.96 -17.10
CA CYS A 105 33.71 -1.88 -16.13
C CYS A 105 33.75 -2.41 -14.69
N THR A 106 34.74 -1.97 -13.90
CA THR A 106 34.89 -2.34 -12.48
C THR A 106 35.00 -1.10 -11.60
N VAL A 107 34.35 -1.14 -10.43
CA VAL A 107 34.40 -0.01 -9.48
C VAL A 107 35.81 0.11 -8.89
N LYS A 108 36.34 1.33 -8.73
CA LYS A 108 37.70 1.59 -8.21
C LYS A 108 38.03 0.90 -6.88
N SER A 109 37.03 0.66 -6.03
CA SER A 109 37.19 -0.09 -4.77
C SER A 109 37.42 -1.59 -4.98
N GLU A 110 36.92 -2.15 -6.08
CA GLU A 110 36.94 -3.58 -6.42
C GLU A 110 38.16 -3.96 -7.28
N THR A 111 38.80 -3.01 -7.97
CA THR A 111 39.98 -3.25 -8.83
C THR A 111 41.18 -3.87 -8.08
N ARG A 112 41.19 -3.84 -6.74
CA ARG A 112 42.22 -4.48 -5.90
C ARG A 112 41.98 -5.98 -5.64
N GLN A 113 40.85 -6.53 -6.06
CA GLN A 113 40.52 -7.96 -5.96
C GLN A 113 40.87 -8.66 -7.27
N SER A 114 41.28 -9.93 -7.21
CA SER A 114 41.51 -10.76 -8.40
C SER A 114 40.20 -10.96 -9.17
N LEU A 115 40.26 -10.89 -10.50
CA LEU A 115 39.10 -11.16 -11.36
C LEU A 115 38.51 -12.56 -11.05
N PRO A 116 37.17 -12.71 -11.10
CA PRO A 116 36.52 -14.02 -11.00
C PRO A 116 37.06 -14.99 -12.04
N THR A 117 37.16 -16.28 -11.70
CA THR A 117 37.86 -17.30 -12.50
C THR A 117 37.43 -17.34 -13.97
N LEU A 118 36.12 -17.30 -14.25
CA LEU A 118 35.61 -17.33 -15.63
C LEU A 118 35.94 -16.06 -16.43
N VAL A 119 36.03 -14.92 -15.77
CA VAL A 119 36.41 -13.64 -16.40
C VAL A 119 37.90 -13.62 -16.68
N ASP A 120 38.73 -14.14 -15.76
CA ASP A 120 40.17 -14.30 -15.94
C ASP A 120 40.49 -15.28 -17.09
N ASP A 121 39.77 -16.41 -17.17
CA ASP A 121 39.90 -17.36 -18.28
C ASP A 121 39.50 -16.73 -19.62
N PHE A 122 38.43 -15.94 -19.63
CA PHE A 122 38.00 -15.20 -20.83
C PHE A 122 39.02 -14.15 -21.26
N ALA A 123 39.52 -13.36 -20.31
CA ALA A 123 40.56 -12.35 -20.55
C ALA A 123 41.85 -12.98 -21.11
N LYS A 124 42.28 -14.13 -20.58
CA LYS A 124 43.42 -14.89 -21.11
C LYS A 124 43.16 -15.42 -22.52
N THR A 125 41.93 -15.84 -22.81
CA THR A 125 41.55 -16.41 -24.10
C THR A 125 41.57 -15.36 -25.21
N ILE A 126 41.04 -14.15 -24.96
CA ILE A 126 40.97 -13.08 -25.96
C ILE A 126 42.18 -12.13 -25.93
N GLY A 127 43.03 -12.26 -24.91
CA GLY A 127 44.32 -11.57 -24.81
C GLY A 127 44.20 -10.05 -24.76
N SER A 128 44.94 -9.35 -25.63
CA SER A 128 45.00 -7.88 -25.66
C SER A 128 43.67 -7.19 -25.98
N ASN A 129 42.65 -7.94 -26.41
CA ASN A 129 41.33 -7.40 -26.72
C ASN A 129 40.47 -7.21 -25.46
N PHE A 130 40.88 -7.74 -24.30
CA PHE A 130 40.22 -7.49 -23.02
C PHE A 130 40.80 -6.25 -22.35
N THR A 131 39.95 -5.28 -22.00
CA THR A 131 40.34 -4.06 -21.27
C THR A 131 39.46 -3.88 -20.04
N GLN A 132 40.09 -3.78 -18.87
CA GLN A 132 39.40 -3.40 -17.66
C GLN A 132 39.30 -1.88 -17.56
N VAL A 133 38.09 -1.36 -17.37
CA VAL A 133 37.79 0.08 -17.29
C VAL A 133 37.39 0.42 -15.86
N GLU A 134 38.20 1.23 -15.19
CA GLU A 134 37.91 1.69 -13.83
C GLU A 134 36.81 2.76 -13.83
N ILE A 135 35.77 2.55 -13.03
CA ILE A 135 34.66 3.50 -12.84
C ILE A 135 34.55 3.92 -11.37
N ASP A 136 34.11 5.16 -11.11
CA ASP A 136 33.92 5.66 -9.74
C ASP A 136 32.75 4.96 -9.03
N GLY A 137 31.72 4.58 -9.79
CA GLY A 137 30.52 3.87 -9.38
C GLY A 137 29.54 3.79 -10.56
N PHE A 138 28.53 2.92 -10.47
CA PHE A 138 27.58 2.73 -11.57
C PHE A 138 26.72 3.97 -11.80
N ASP A 139 26.26 4.60 -10.73
CA ASP A 139 25.44 5.81 -10.81
C ASP A 139 26.24 6.97 -11.41
N GLU A 140 27.50 7.14 -11.01
CA GLU A 140 28.40 8.14 -11.57
C GLU A 140 28.72 7.86 -13.04
N LEU A 141 28.95 6.59 -13.41
CA LEU A 141 29.18 6.20 -14.80
C LEU A 141 28.00 6.62 -15.69
N PHE A 142 26.76 6.28 -15.31
CA PHE A 142 25.58 6.58 -16.13
C PHE A 142 25.19 8.05 -16.08
N SER A 143 25.20 8.69 -14.91
CA SER A 143 24.68 10.05 -14.72
C SER A 143 25.68 11.15 -15.07
N ARG A 144 26.98 10.88 -14.95
CA ARG A 144 28.04 11.88 -15.08
C ARG A 144 28.93 11.60 -16.28
N ASP A 145 29.48 10.41 -16.41
CA ASP A 145 30.59 10.16 -17.34
C ASP A 145 30.09 9.81 -18.76
N LEU A 146 29.21 8.82 -18.89
CA LEU A 146 28.54 8.50 -20.17
C LEU A 146 27.63 9.62 -20.63
N TRP A 147 26.96 10.31 -19.69
CA TRP A 147 26.14 11.47 -20.01
C TRP A 147 26.94 12.63 -20.60
N LYS A 148 28.10 12.97 -20.01
CA LYS A 148 29.01 13.99 -20.56
C LYS A 148 29.59 13.60 -21.93
N LEU A 149 29.89 12.31 -22.14
CA LEU A 149 30.37 11.83 -23.44
C LEU A 149 29.26 11.90 -24.50
N HIS A 150 28.01 11.60 -24.13
CA HIS A 150 26.85 11.79 -25.00
C HIS A 150 26.65 13.27 -25.35
N GLU A 151 26.81 14.18 -24.39
CA GLU A 151 26.80 15.63 -24.63
C GLU A 151 27.93 16.09 -25.56
N ASN A 152 29.10 15.43 -25.56
CA ASN A 152 30.24 15.78 -26.41
C ASN A 152 30.26 15.07 -27.79
N ALA A 153 29.43 14.05 -28.01
CA ALA A 153 29.36 13.27 -29.26
C ALA A 153 28.62 14.00 -30.40
N GLU A 154 28.48 15.33 -30.31
CA GLU A 154 27.73 16.20 -31.22
C GLU A 154 28.13 16.07 -32.70
N SER A 155 29.33 15.57 -33.04
CA SER A 155 29.84 15.59 -34.41
C SER A 155 29.66 14.30 -35.24
N PHE A 156 29.24 13.17 -34.65
CA PHE A 156 29.23 11.88 -35.37
C PHE A 156 27.84 11.38 -35.82
N ARG A 157 26.75 11.99 -35.34
CA ARG A 157 25.38 11.49 -35.58
C ARG A 157 24.69 12.05 -36.82
N GLU A 158 25.14 13.18 -37.37
CA GLU A 158 24.58 13.74 -38.61
C GLU A 158 24.83 12.84 -39.83
N THR A 159 25.92 12.07 -39.84
CA THR A 159 26.29 11.23 -40.98
C THR A 159 25.54 9.89 -41.03
N ALA A 160 25.05 9.38 -39.89
CA ALA A 160 24.44 8.04 -39.80
C ALA A 160 22.94 8.02 -40.14
N ARG A 161 22.22 9.13 -39.93
CA ARG A 161 20.78 9.21 -40.28
C ARG A 161 20.53 9.32 -41.78
N SER A 162 21.51 9.76 -42.56
CA SER A 162 21.36 9.95 -44.01
C SER A 162 21.50 8.69 -44.86
N ALA A 163 21.78 7.51 -44.25
CA ALA A 163 22.18 6.32 -45.00
C ALA A 163 21.24 5.11 -44.96
N VAL A 164 20.10 5.14 -44.26
CA VAL A 164 19.22 3.95 -44.16
C VAL A 164 17.85 4.23 -44.78
N GLY A 165 17.72 3.85 -46.05
CA GLY A 165 16.46 3.80 -46.78
C GLY A 165 15.55 2.65 -46.34
N SER A 166 14.25 2.95 -46.29
CA SER A 166 13.08 2.09 -46.55
C SER A 166 13.22 0.58 -46.25
N GLY A 167 12.70 0.13 -45.11
CA GLY A 167 12.62 -1.31 -44.84
C GLY A 167 11.88 -1.80 -43.59
N GLN A 168 11.28 -0.95 -42.76
CA GLN A 168 10.39 -1.38 -41.66
C GLN A 168 9.15 -0.48 -41.59
N THR A 169 8.02 -1.10 -41.25
CA THR A 169 6.66 -0.52 -41.21
C THR A 169 6.64 0.75 -40.36
N GLN A 170 6.48 1.91 -40.99
CA GLN A 170 6.22 3.16 -40.25
C GLN A 170 4.93 2.98 -39.43
N SER A 171 5.01 3.21 -38.12
CA SER A 171 3.81 3.34 -37.28
C SER A 171 3.01 4.56 -37.75
N PHE A 172 1.69 4.50 -37.67
CA PHE A 172 0.80 5.59 -38.09
C PHE A 172 1.24 6.96 -37.54
N GLU A 173 1.70 7.02 -36.29
CA GLU A 173 2.13 8.25 -35.62
C GLU A 173 3.35 8.92 -36.27
N THR A 174 4.29 8.14 -36.81
CA THR A 174 5.59 8.62 -37.33
C THR A 174 5.57 8.86 -38.83
N GLU A 175 4.43 8.63 -39.49
CA GLU A 175 4.23 8.96 -40.90
C GLU A 175 4.33 10.48 -41.10
N MET A 176 5.17 10.89 -42.06
CA MET A 176 5.42 12.29 -42.38
C MET A 176 4.35 12.85 -43.30
N LEU A 177 3.83 14.03 -42.96
CA LEU A 177 2.94 14.80 -43.83
C LEU A 177 3.74 15.56 -44.89
N THR A 178 3.15 15.77 -46.07
CA THR A 178 3.82 16.55 -47.11
C THR A 178 4.00 18.02 -46.66
N PRO A 179 5.04 18.74 -47.13
CA PRO A 179 5.24 20.14 -46.79
C PRO A 179 4.04 21.05 -47.09
N GLN A 180 3.26 20.73 -48.14
CA GLN A 180 2.03 21.44 -48.53
C GLN A 180 0.87 21.20 -47.55
N GLN A 181 0.87 20.05 -46.87
CA GLN A 181 -0.05 19.67 -45.81
C GLN A 181 0.36 20.25 -44.43
N THR A 182 1.55 20.83 -44.32
CA THR A 182 2.20 21.23 -43.05
C THR A 182 1.85 22.67 -42.62
N GLU A 183 1.15 23.43 -43.47
CA GLU A 183 0.65 24.75 -43.09
C GLU A 183 -0.56 24.62 -42.17
N LYS A 184 -0.34 24.72 -40.85
CA LYS A 184 -1.24 25.24 -39.79
C LYS A 184 -0.99 24.52 -38.45
N LEU A 185 0.20 24.67 -37.85
CA LEU A 185 0.34 24.42 -36.41
C LEU A 185 -0.23 25.60 -35.60
N GLU A 186 -0.83 25.29 -34.47
CA GLU A 186 -1.24 26.23 -33.46
C GLU A 186 -0.09 26.49 -32.48
N TRP A 187 0.77 27.46 -32.82
CA TRP A 187 2.00 27.74 -32.07
C TRP A 187 1.80 28.17 -30.62
N SER A 188 0.64 28.75 -30.27
CA SER A 188 0.25 29.03 -28.88
C SER A 188 0.16 27.73 -28.07
N THR A 189 -0.54 26.74 -28.61
CA THR A 189 -0.69 25.42 -27.99
C THR A 189 0.63 24.65 -27.94
N VAL A 190 1.43 24.71 -29.01
CA VAL A 190 2.80 24.14 -29.02
C VAL A 190 3.63 24.74 -27.89
N THR A 191 3.67 26.07 -27.79
CA THR A 191 4.43 26.76 -26.73
C THR A 191 3.98 26.33 -25.35
N ALA A 192 2.68 26.42 -25.07
CA ALA A 192 2.13 26.10 -23.75
C ALA A 192 2.37 24.64 -23.35
N ARG A 193 2.09 23.69 -24.25
CA ARG A 193 2.16 22.25 -23.95
C ARG A 193 3.61 21.75 -23.90
N ILE A 194 4.50 22.24 -24.78
CA ILE A 194 5.92 21.87 -24.73
C ILE A 194 6.61 22.46 -23.50
N SER A 195 6.32 23.71 -23.14
CA SER A 195 6.83 24.28 -21.88
C SER A 195 6.35 23.48 -20.67
N ARG A 196 5.05 23.13 -20.61
CA ARG A 196 4.51 22.30 -19.53
C ARG A 196 5.15 20.91 -19.48
N TYR A 197 5.34 20.29 -20.64
CA TYR A 197 6.06 19.03 -20.78
C TYR A 197 7.47 19.10 -20.16
N CYS A 198 8.20 20.17 -20.48
CA CYS A 198 9.52 20.40 -19.91
C CYS A 198 9.46 20.63 -18.38
N GLU A 199 8.50 21.39 -17.87
CA GLU A 199 8.31 21.60 -16.43
C GLU A 199 8.07 20.30 -15.67
N THR A 200 7.08 19.50 -16.11
CA THR A 200 6.70 18.23 -15.47
C THR A 200 7.88 17.27 -15.41
N LEU A 201 8.67 17.20 -16.49
CA LEU A 201 9.83 16.31 -16.58
C LEU A 201 11.12 16.95 -16.06
N ARG A 202 11.07 18.16 -15.51
CA ARG A 202 12.22 18.92 -15.01
C ARG A 202 13.33 19.13 -16.05
N ILE A 203 12.94 19.26 -17.31
CA ILE A 203 13.83 19.60 -18.44
C ILE A 203 13.99 21.13 -18.47
N ARG A 204 15.22 21.65 -18.52
CA ARG A 204 15.43 23.10 -18.60
C ARG A 204 15.06 23.62 -19.99
N PHE A 205 14.26 24.67 -20.06
CA PHE A 205 13.86 25.34 -21.30
C PHE A 205 14.08 26.87 -21.20
N PRO A 206 14.20 27.59 -22.33
CA PRO A 206 14.33 29.04 -22.33
C PRO A 206 13.10 29.72 -21.70
N VAL A 207 13.30 30.82 -20.98
CA VAL A 207 12.20 31.62 -20.37
C VAL A 207 11.19 32.08 -21.43
N HIS A 208 11.69 32.39 -22.63
CA HIS A 208 10.89 32.70 -23.81
C HIS A 208 11.30 31.74 -24.94
N PRO A 209 10.60 30.60 -25.10
CA PRO A 209 10.94 29.63 -26.13
C PRO A 209 10.62 30.19 -27.52
N GLU A 210 11.66 30.46 -28.30
CA GLU A 210 11.52 30.91 -29.68
C GLU A 210 11.11 29.76 -30.62
N ARG A 211 10.58 30.10 -31.80
CA ARG A 211 10.11 29.11 -32.80
C ARG A 211 11.19 28.13 -33.23
N VAL A 212 12.44 28.57 -33.34
CA VAL A 212 13.56 27.69 -33.71
C VAL A 212 13.74 26.60 -32.66
N TRP A 213 13.79 26.97 -31.38
CA TRP A 213 13.92 26.02 -30.28
C TRP A 213 12.71 25.08 -30.18
N LEU A 214 11.49 25.60 -30.34
CA LEU A 214 10.28 24.78 -30.35
C LEU A 214 10.29 23.76 -31.51
N THR A 215 10.76 24.18 -32.69
CA THR A 215 10.89 23.28 -33.84
C THR A 215 11.91 22.17 -33.56
N GLU A 216 13.03 22.49 -32.91
CA GLU A 216 13.98 21.46 -32.42
C GLU A 216 13.32 20.49 -31.43
N GLN A 217 12.45 20.98 -30.53
CA GLN A 217 11.72 20.08 -29.62
C GLN A 217 10.75 19.17 -30.35
N LEU A 218 10.04 19.67 -31.37
CA LEU A 218 9.16 18.84 -32.18
C LEU A 218 9.94 17.69 -32.84
N HIS A 219 11.15 17.95 -33.34
CA HIS A 219 12.04 16.90 -33.86
C HIS A 219 12.50 15.92 -32.76
N ASN A 220 12.88 16.41 -31.58
CA ASN A 220 13.32 15.55 -30.48
C ASN A 220 12.20 14.63 -29.93
N LEU A 221 10.95 15.07 -30.06
CA LEU A 221 9.77 14.36 -29.60
C LEU A 221 9.11 13.52 -30.70
N ASN A 222 9.75 13.37 -31.87
CA ASN A 222 9.20 12.66 -33.04
C ASN A 222 7.85 13.23 -33.55
N LEU A 223 7.58 14.51 -33.27
CA LEU A 223 6.44 15.26 -33.78
C LEU A 223 6.75 15.92 -35.14
N ALA A 224 8.04 15.98 -35.48
CA ALA A 224 8.56 16.41 -36.78
C ALA A 224 9.73 15.50 -37.19
N ALA A 225 9.96 15.37 -38.49
CA ALA A 225 11.09 14.66 -39.08
C ALA A 225 11.61 15.41 -40.32
N PHE A 226 12.76 14.99 -40.84
CA PHE A 226 13.31 15.54 -42.09
C PHE A 226 12.90 14.67 -43.27
N ASP A 227 12.45 15.29 -44.36
CA ASP A 227 12.24 14.61 -45.64
C ASP A 227 13.59 14.33 -46.34
N ASN A 228 13.53 13.66 -47.49
CA ASN A 228 14.71 13.33 -48.30
C ASN A 228 15.48 14.58 -48.78
N GLU A 229 14.85 15.75 -48.80
CA GLU A 229 15.42 17.04 -49.17
C GLU A 229 15.85 17.86 -47.93
N HIS A 230 15.90 17.24 -46.75
CA HIS A 230 16.24 17.87 -45.46
C HIS A 230 15.29 19.01 -45.03
N ARG A 231 14.05 19.01 -45.53
CA ARG A 231 13.01 19.92 -45.06
C ARG A 231 12.29 19.33 -43.86
N THR A 232 11.96 20.18 -42.89
CA THR A 232 11.15 19.77 -41.73
C THR A 232 9.72 19.47 -42.18
N CYS A 233 9.27 18.24 -41.94
CA CYS A 233 7.91 17.77 -42.16
C CYS A 233 7.30 17.35 -40.82
N ILE A 234 6.04 17.72 -40.58
CA ILE A 234 5.33 17.33 -39.36
C ILE A 234 4.83 15.89 -39.48
N THR A 235 4.90 15.13 -38.39
CA THR A 235 4.35 13.77 -38.33
C THR A 235 2.84 13.79 -38.06
N LYS A 236 2.12 12.70 -38.36
CA LYS A 236 0.69 12.60 -38.03
C LYS A 236 0.41 12.84 -36.55
N ALA A 237 1.25 12.33 -35.64
CA ALA A 237 1.12 12.61 -34.20
C ALA A 237 1.31 14.10 -33.88
N GLY A 238 2.32 14.74 -34.48
CA GLY A 238 2.53 16.19 -34.36
C GLY A 238 1.33 17.00 -34.84
N TYR A 239 0.71 16.58 -35.93
CA TYR A 239 -0.46 17.26 -36.48
C TYR A 239 -1.74 17.01 -35.66
N LEU A 240 -1.96 15.80 -35.14
CA LEU A 240 -3.09 15.50 -34.24
C LEU A 240 -3.04 16.34 -32.95
N LEU A 241 -1.85 16.50 -32.37
CA LEU A 241 -1.66 17.25 -31.14
C LEU A 241 -1.66 18.78 -31.34
N PHE A 242 -1.14 19.28 -32.45
CA PHE A 242 -0.84 20.71 -32.60
C PHE A 242 -1.36 21.35 -33.89
N GLY A 243 -2.00 20.61 -34.77
CA GLY A 243 -2.67 21.14 -35.95
C GLY A 243 -3.86 22.02 -35.58
N LYS A 244 -4.15 23.06 -36.37
CA LYS A 244 -5.37 23.86 -36.20
C LYS A 244 -6.63 23.06 -36.54
N HIS A 245 -6.56 22.24 -37.60
CA HIS A 245 -7.64 21.37 -38.06
C HIS A 245 -7.09 20.00 -38.47
N PRO A 246 -6.73 19.13 -37.51
CA PRO A 246 -6.18 17.81 -37.81
C PRO A 246 -7.05 16.96 -38.73
N GLN A 247 -8.36 17.18 -38.69
CA GLN A 247 -9.39 16.48 -39.45
C GLN A 247 -9.29 16.70 -40.97
N ASP A 248 -8.58 17.74 -41.43
CA ASP A 248 -8.35 18.00 -42.86
C ASP A 248 -7.49 16.89 -43.49
N ILE A 249 -6.66 16.23 -42.68
CA ILE A 249 -5.65 15.25 -43.13
C ILE A 249 -5.88 13.90 -42.45
N VAL A 250 -6.18 13.90 -41.15
CA VAL A 250 -6.55 12.73 -40.38
C VAL A 250 -8.06 12.78 -40.15
N HIS A 251 -8.83 12.48 -41.21
CA HIS A 251 -10.29 12.53 -41.21
C HIS A 251 -10.98 11.82 -40.02
N PRO A 252 -10.48 10.67 -39.52
CA PRO A 252 -11.12 10.02 -38.40
C PRO A 252 -10.94 10.78 -37.08
N GLY A 253 -10.08 11.79 -36.98
CA GLY A 253 -9.68 12.48 -35.74
C GLY A 253 -10.79 13.23 -34.96
N LYS A 254 -12.02 12.74 -34.89
CA LYS A 254 -13.21 13.33 -34.27
C LYS A 254 -13.73 12.43 -33.14
N ILE A 255 -14.48 13.03 -32.21
CA ILE A 255 -15.24 12.31 -31.18
C ILE A 255 -16.71 12.59 -31.39
N LYS A 256 -17.54 11.55 -31.38
CA LYS A 256 -19.00 11.68 -31.35
C LYS A 256 -19.46 11.58 -29.90
N LEU A 257 -20.01 12.66 -29.37
CA LEU A 257 -20.58 12.71 -28.02
C LEU A 257 -22.09 12.76 -28.13
N THR A 258 -22.77 11.75 -27.59
CA THR A 258 -24.22 11.68 -27.54
C THR A 258 -24.65 11.80 -26.09
N VAL A 259 -25.53 12.73 -25.79
CA VAL A 259 -26.15 12.85 -24.47
C VAL A 259 -27.61 12.44 -24.59
N ARG A 260 -28.06 11.50 -23.76
CA ARG A 260 -29.46 11.06 -23.69
C ARG A 260 -30.02 11.29 -22.30
N GLY A 261 -31.23 11.82 -22.18
CA GLY A 261 -31.89 12.01 -20.90
C GLY A 261 -33.16 12.84 -20.99
N THR A 262 -33.76 13.14 -19.85
CA THR A 262 -34.96 14.00 -19.81
C THR A 262 -34.58 15.46 -20.12
N ALA A 263 -35.51 16.23 -20.69
CA ALA A 263 -35.30 17.65 -21.00
C ALA A 263 -34.83 18.47 -19.77
N LYS A 264 -35.32 18.13 -18.57
CA LYS A 264 -34.91 18.76 -17.29
C LYS A 264 -33.46 18.47 -16.93
N TRP A 265 -33.01 17.23 -17.17
CA TRP A 265 -31.63 16.83 -16.90
C TRP A 265 -30.67 17.43 -17.94
N LEU A 266 -31.05 17.43 -19.22
CA LEU A 266 -30.27 18.03 -20.31
C LEU A 266 -30.10 19.56 -20.17
N ALA A 267 -31.10 20.26 -19.61
CA ALA A 267 -31.00 21.69 -19.34
C ALA A 267 -29.86 22.08 -18.37
N ARG A 268 -29.20 21.10 -17.73
CA ARG A 268 -28.06 21.33 -16.81
C ARG A 268 -26.74 21.63 -17.52
N VAL A 269 -26.64 21.43 -18.84
CA VAL A 269 -25.37 21.52 -19.59
C VAL A 269 -25.01 22.95 -19.99
N GLY A 270 -25.91 23.91 -19.78
CA GLY A 270 -25.73 25.31 -20.16
C GLY A 270 -26.75 25.75 -21.21
N ASN A 271 -26.73 27.04 -21.55
CA ASN A 271 -27.75 27.65 -22.41
C ASN A 271 -27.73 27.07 -23.85
N ASP A 272 -26.57 26.66 -24.36
CA ASP A 272 -26.41 26.22 -25.77
C ASP A 272 -27.12 24.89 -26.09
N VAL A 273 -27.36 24.03 -25.10
CA VAL A 273 -28.12 22.78 -25.27
C VAL A 273 -29.63 23.03 -25.17
N ARG A 274 -30.01 24.11 -24.48
CA ARG A 274 -31.40 24.48 -24.22
C ARG A 274 -32.14 24.96 -25.47
N ASP A 275 -31.42 25.53 -26.43
CA ASP A 275 -31.98 26.04 -27.68
C ASP A 275 -32.23 24.94 -28.73
N GLU A 276 -31.60 23.77 -28.60
CA GLU A 276 -31.76 22.61 -29.49
C GLU A 276 -32.87 21.64 -29.03
N ILE A 277 -33.39 21.82 -27.81
CA ILE A 277 -34.40 20.96 -27.19
C ILE A 277 -35.81 21.47 -27.49
N ALA A 278 -36.56 20.70 -28.28
CA ALA A 278 -37.94 20.98 -28.62
C ALA A 278 -38.89 20.45 -27.53
N SER A 279 -39.33 21.36 -26.66
CA SER A 279 -40.44 21.24 -25.71
C SER A 279 -40.17 20.49 -24.38
N GLY A 280 -40.55 21.14 -23.27
CA GLY A 280 -40.34 20.66 -21.90
C GLY A 280 -41.26 19.50 -21.46
N GLY A 281 -41.30 18.42 -22.25
CA GLY A 281 -42.00 17.17 -21.93
C GLY A 281 -41.20 16.22 -21.02
N GLU A 282 -41.83 15.12 -20.63
CA GLU A 282 -41.21 13.99 -19.88
C GLU A 282 -40.53 12.96 -20.80
N THR A 283 -40.46 13.22 -22.11
CA THR A 283 -39.84 12.32 -23.09
C THR A 283 -38.32 12.37 -23.03
N GLU A 284 -37.68 11.22 -23.23
CA GLU A 284 -36.23 11.14 -23.43
C GLU A 284 -35.84 11.82 -24.73
N GLU A 285 -34.86 12.72 -24.64
CA GLU A 285 -34.28 13.42 -25.78
C GLU A 285 -32.80 13.07 -25.91
N SER A 286 -32.27 13.20 -27.13
CA SER A 286 -30.88 12.94 -27.43
C SER A 286 -30.26 14.12 -28.16
N VAL A 287 -29.14 14.61 -27.65
CA VAL A 287 -28.34 15.65 -28.28
C VAL A 287 -27.01 15.04 -28.72
N GLU A 288 -26.70 15.16 -30.01
CA GLU A 288 -25.46 14.68 -30.59
C GLU A 288 -24.55 15.85 -30.92
N ARG A 289 -23.30 15.79 -30.47
CA ARG A 289 -22.26 16.76 -30.78
C ARG A 289 -21.04 16.05 -31.31
N LEU A 290 -20.48 16.62 -32.37
CA LEU A 290 -19.25 16.16 -32.95
C LEU A 290 -18.12 17.11 -32.55
N ILE A 291 -17.11 16.57 -31.85
CA ILE A 291 -16.01 17.33 -31.28
C ILE A 291 -14.81 17.24 -32.22
N GLU A 292 -14.31 18.40 -32.62
CA GLU A 292 -13.20 18.57 -33.58
C GLU A 292 -12.07 19.43 -32.98
N GLY A 293 -11.01 19.65 -33.76
CA GLY A 293 -9.79 20.36 -33.34
C GLY A 293 -8.65 19.41 -32.98
N ASN A 294 -7.57 19.94 -32.42
CA ASN A 294 -6.47 19.10 -31.91
C ASN A 294 -6.87 18.30 -30.66
N LEU A 295 -6.11 17.25 -30.35
CA LEU A 295 -6.42 16.35 -29.25
C LEU A 295 -6.49 17.06 -27.89
N TRP A 296 -5.75 18.16 -27.70
CA TRP A 296 -5.88 18.97 -26.48
C TRP A 296 -7.22 19.68 -26.41
N SER A 297 -7.64 20.31 -27.50
CA SER A 297 -8.96 20.95 -27.60
C SER A 297 -10.10 19.95 -27.45
N GLN A 298 -9.97 18.74 -28.01
CA GLN A 298 -10.96 17.68 -27.84
C GLN A 298 -11.03 17.22 -26.39
N TYR A 299 -9.88 17.00 -25.73
CA TYR A 299 -9.81 16.65 -24.32
C TYR A 299 -10.46 17.72 -23.42
N ASP A 300 -10.16 19.00 -23.65
CA ASP A 300 -10.71 20.11 -22.88
C ASP A 300 -12.25 20.20 -23.07
N GLN A 301 -12.74 20.13 -24.33
CA GLN A 301 -14.18 20.14 -24.64
C GLN A 301 -14.95 18.98 -24.02
N VAL A 302 -14.42 17.74 -24.10
CA VAL A 302 -15.06 16.57 -23.49
C VAL A 302 -15.14 16.74 -21.98
N ASN A 303 -14.07 17.17 -21.33
CA ASN A 303 -14.06 17.36 -19.88
C ASN A 303 -15.00 18.46 -19.40
N ASP A 304 -15.11 19.56 -20.14
CA ASP A 304 -16.06 20.64 -19.82
C ASP A 304 -17.50 20.11 -19.86
N ILE A 305 -17.85 19.33 -20.88
CA ILE A 305 -19.17 18.70 -21.00
C ILE A 305 -19.41 17.71 -19.85
N LEU A 306 -18.49 16.77 -19.60
CA LEU A 306 -18.64 15.77 -18.54
C LEU A 306 -18.71 16.43 -17.14
N SER A 307 -17.94 17.49 -16.91
CA SER A 307 -17.96 18.25 -15.64
C SER A 307 -19.29 18.96 -15.42
N ALA A 308 -19.94 19.42 -16.50
CA ALA A 308 -21.26 20.05 -16.41
C ALA A 308 -22.34 19.09 -15.88
N PHE A 309 -22.22 17.79 -16.19
CA PHE A 309 -23.11 16.72 -15.69
C PHE A 309 -22.70 16.17 -14.32
N ASN A 310 -21.41 16.15 -14.01
CA ASN A 310 -20.87 15.61 -12.77
C ASN A 310 -20.96 16.63 -11.62
N ARG A 311 -22.16 17.12 -11.29
CA ARG A 311 -22.36 18.14 -10.23
C ARG A 311 -22.49 17.50 -8.84
N PRO A 312 -21.96 18.14 -7.79
CA PRO A 312 -22.08 17.61 -6.44
C PRO A 312 -23.54 17.67 -5.95
N PHE A 313 -23.94 16.66 -5.20
CA PHE A 313 -25.20 16.62 -4.47
C PHE A 313 -24.96 16.24 -3.01
N ARG A 314 -25.92 16.55 -2.14
CA ARG A 314 -25.80 16.28 -0.71
C ARG A 314 -26.37 14.91 -0.37
N LEU A 315 -25.51 13.97 -0.01
CA LEU A 315 -25.91 12.65 0.45
C LEU A 315 -26.24 12.70 1.94
N LYS A 316 -27.43 12.20 2.32
CA LYS A 316 -27.88 12.15 3.71
C LYS A 316 -27.38 10.87 4.39
N GLY A 317 -26.45 10.99 5.33
CA GLY A 317 -26.01 9.91 6.23
C GLY A 317 -26.03 10.35 7.70
N GLU A 318 -25.32 9.63 8.58
CA GLU A 318 -25.06 10.07 9.96
C GLU A 318 -24.43 11.47 9.97
N PHE A 319 -23.50 11.70 9.04
CA PHE A 319 -23.05 13.02 8.61
C PHE A 319 -23.50 13.22 7.16
N SER A 320 -24.10 14.37 6.86
CA SER A 320 -24.39 14.71 5.46
C SER A 320 -23.14 15.22 4.76
N GLU A 321 -22.83 14.68 3.59
CA GLU A 321 -21.65 15.05 2.81
C GLU A 321 -22.03 15.45 1.37
N ASN A 322 -21.20 16.27 0.75
CA ASN A 322 -21.33 16.60 -0.67
C ASN A 322 -20.52 15.58 -1.47
N VAL A 323 -21.21 14.81 -2.32
CA VAL A 323 -20.62 13.75 -3.14
C VAL A 323 -20.87 14.04 -4.62
N MET A 324 -20.02 13.48 -5.48
CA MET A 324 -20.12 13.62 -6.94
C MET A 324 -20.65 12.30 -7.54
N PRO A 325 -21.47 12.35 -8.61
CA PRO A 325 -21.91 11.15 -9.33
C PRO A 325 -20.76 10.23 -9.76
N TYR A 326 -19.66 10.82 -10.22
CA TYR A 326 -18.42 10.15 -10.62
C TYR A 326 -17.19 10.84 -10.02
N PRO A 327 -16.11 10.10 -9.70
CA PRO A 327 -14.84 10.72 -9.33
C PRO A 327 -14.26 11.54 -10.51
N PRO A 328 -13.92 12.83 -10.33
CA PRO A 328 -13.40 13.66 -11.44
C PRO A 328 -12.11 13.12 -12.06
N LEU A 329 -11.22 12.54 -11.24
CA LEU A 329 -9.97 11.92 -11.72
C LEU A 329 -10.25 10.71 -12.60
N SER A 330 -11.28 9.92 -12.30
CA SER A 330 -11.68 8.77 -13.10
C SER A 330 -12.19 9.19 -14.48
N LEU A 331 -13.02 10.23 -14.55
CA LEU A 331 -13.49 10.79 -15.83
C LEU A 331 -12.34 11.28 -16.70
N LYS A 332 -11.40 12.01 -16.10
CA LYS A 332 -10.19 12.47 -16.78
C LYS A 332 -9.41 11.30 -17.38
N GLU A 333 -9.16 10.26 -16.58
CA GLU A 333 -8.34 9.10 -16.98
C GLU A 333 -8.97 8.31 -18.13
N ILE A 334 -10.29 8.04 -18.09
CA ILE A 334 -10.96 7.29 -19.16
C ILE A 334 -10.98 8.07 -20.49
N VAL A 335 -11.10 9.40 -20.44
CA VAL A 335 -11.05 10.27 -21.64
C VAL A 335 -9.65 10.27 -22.23
N VAL A 336 -8.61 10.41 -21.41
CA VAL A 336 -7.20 10.33 -21.88
C VAL A 336 -6.92 8.97 -22.49
N ASN A 337 -7.35 7.90 -21.83
CA ASN A 337 -7.15 6.54 -22.33
C ASN A 337 -7.84 6.31 -23.67
N ALA A 338 -9.05 6.87 -23.86
CA ALA A 338 -9.73 6.83 -25.15
C ALA A 338 -8.92 7.54 -26.24
N LEU A 339 -8.39 8.74 -25.98
CA LEU A 339 -7.59 9.50 -26.94
C LEU A 339 -6.24 8.84 -27.26
N VAL A 340 -5.55 8.31 -26.25
CA VAL A 340 -4.18 7.77 -26.39
C VAL A 340 -4.19 6.37 -26.98
N HIS A 341 -5.16 5.51 -26.65
CA HIS A 341 -5.19 4.13 -27.13
C HIS A 341 -6.01 3.92 -28.40
N ARG A 342 -6.57 5.00 -28.95
CA ARG A 342 -7.36 4.98 -30.19
C ARG A 342 -6.59 4.47 -31.40
N ASP A 343 -7.21 3.64 -32.23
CA ASP A 343 -6.71 3.36 -33.58
C ASP A 343 -7.09 4.50 -34.55
N TYR A 344 -6.16 5.43 -34.79
CA TYR A 344 -6.35 6.56 -35.72
C TYR A 344 -6.23 6.15 -37.20
N GLY A 345 -5.86 4.90 -37.51
CA GLY A 345 -5.88 4.37 -38.86
C GLY A 345 -7.27 3.91 -39.33
N ARG A 346 -8.24 3.88 -38.41
CA ARG A 346 -9.62 3.45 -38.64
C ARG A 346 -10.55 4.66 -38.79
N ASP A 347 -11.57 4.52 -39.64
CA ASP A 347 -12.54 5.59 -39.93
C ASP A 347 -13.59 5.76 -38.82
N GLU A 348 -13.78 4.73 -37.99
CA GLU A 348 -14.70 4.78 -36.85
C GLU A 348 -14.30 5.85 -35.82
N LEU A 349 -15.30 6.51 -35.25
CA LEU A 349 -15.12 7.58 -34.28
C LEU A 349 -15.05 7.01 -32.86
N VAL A 350 -14.41 7.75 -31.95
CA VAL A 350 -14.63 7.52 -30.52
C VAL A 350 -16.06 7.95 -30.20
N GLU A 351 -16.84 7.07 -29.62
CA GLU A 351 -18.22 7.37 -29.22
C GLU A 351 -18.29 7.51 -27.70
N ILE A 352 -18.82 8.63 -27.22
CA ILE A 352 -19.07 8.90 -25.80
C ILE A 352 -20.58 9.07 -25.63
N ASP A 353 -21.24 8.07 -25.06
CA ASP A 353 -22.65 8.14 -24.68
C ASP A 353 -22.77 8.52 -23.20
N VAL A 354 -23.45 9.63 -22.92
CA VAL A 354 -23.71 10.14 -21.56
C VAL A 354 -25.20 10.00 -21.26
N GLU A 355 -25.54 9.21 -20.25
CA GLU A 355 -26.88 9.00 -19.74
C GLU A 355 -26.96 9.44 -18.26
N PRO A 356 -28.16 9.58 -17.66
CA PRO A 356 -28.28 10.03 -16.28
C PRO A 356 -27.58 9.10 -15.27
N THR A 357 -27.53 7.79 -15.57
CA THR A 357 -27.01 6.75 -14.67
C THR A 357 -25.67 6.17 -15.10
N ARG A 358 -25.21 6.43 -16.32
CA ARG A 358 -23.96 5.86 -16.85
C ARG A 358 -23.30 6.74 -17.90
N ILE A 359 -22.00 6.57 -18.06
CA ILE A 359 -21.23 7.07 -19.21
C ILE A 359 -20.55 5.87 -19.87
N ARG A 360 -20.71 5.75 -21.18
CA ARG A 360 -20.10 4.70 -21.99
C ARG A 360 -19.17 5.32 -23.02
N ILE A 361 -17.93 4.85 -23.07
CA ILE A 361 -16.94 5.24 -24.07
C ILE A 361 -16.60 4.01 -24.90
N THR A 362 -16.81 4.10 -26.21
CA THR A 362 -16.44 3.08 -27.19
C THR A 362 -15.28 3.60 -28.02
N ASN A 363 -14.11 2.99 -27.86
CA ASN A 363 -12.89 3.37 -28.57
C ASN A 363 -12.63 2.40 -29.72
N PRO A 364 -12.38 2.87 -30.96
CA PRO A 364 -12.01 1.99 -32.06
C PRO A 364 -10.60 1.40 -31.85
N GLY A 365 -10.49 0.10 -32.08
CA GLY A 365 -9.30 -0.69 -31.77
C GLY A 365 -9.38 -1.28 -30.35
N GLY A 366 -9.24 -2.61 -30.25
CA GLY A 366 -9.19 -3.31 -28.97
C GLY A 366 -7.80 -3.26 -28.31
N LEU A 367 -7.51 -4.28 -27.50
CA LEU A 367 -6.23 -4.46 -26.83
C LEU A 367 -5.08 -4.61 -27.83
N VAL A 368 -3.95 -3.98 -27.53
CA VAL A 368 -2.70 -4.19 -28.27
C VAL A 368 -2.16 -5.59 -27.99
N GLU A 369 -1.44 -6.17 -28.95
CA GLU A 369 -0.97 -7.56 -28.88
C GLU A 369 -0.15 -7.87 -27.61
N GLU A 370 0.67 -6.92 -27.16
CA GLU A 370 1.45 -7.03 -25.91
C GLU A 370 0.56 -7.23 -24.68
N VAL A 371 -0.54 -6.47 -24.59
CA VAL A 371 -1.51 -6.58 -23.50
C VAL A 371 -2.40 -7.80 -23.68
N ARG A 372 -2.79 -8.12 -24.91
CA ARG A 372 -3.58 -9.32 -25.19
C ARG A 372 -2.85 -10.59 -24.73
N ARG A 373 -1.54 -10.65 -24.93
CA ARG A 373 -0.69 -11.76 -24.47
C ARG A 373 -0.55 -11.81 -22.96
N SER A 374 -0.50 -10.66 -22.28
CA SER A 374 -0.41 -10.64 -20.82
C SER A 374 -1.68 -11.12 -20.13
N VAL A 375 -2.84 -11.06 -20.81
CA VAL A 375 -4.15 -11.42 -20.28
C VAL A 375 -4.71 -12.72 -20.91
N GLU A 376 -3.86 -13.59 -21.47
CA GLU A 376 -4.24 -14.66 -22.41
C GLU A 376 -5.29 -15.69 -21.92
N ASN A 377 -5.55 -15.78 -20.60
CA ASN A 377 -6.52 -16.72 -20.03
C ASN A 377 -7.75 -16.05 -19.36
N GLU A 378 -7.76 -14.73 -19.19
CA GLU A 378 -8.80 -13.99 -18.45
C GLU A 378 -9.15 -12.67 -19.15
N SER A 379 -10.17 -11.96 -18.68
CA SER A 379 -10.41 -10.59 -19.16
C SER A 379 -9.52 -9.59 -18.43
N ILE A 380 -9.15 -8.48 -19.09
CA ILE A 380 -8.39 -7.39 -18.47
C ILE A 380 -9.12 -6.82 -17.22
N GLU A 381 -10.46 -6.94 -17.21
CA GLU A 381 -11.30 -6.58 -16.07
C GLU A 381 -11.06 -7.48 -14.86
N GLU A 382 -10.97 -8.80 -15.06
CA GLU A 382 -10.75 -9.78 -13.98
C GLU A 382 -9.37 -9.65 -13.35
N GLU A 383 -8.33 -9.46 -14.15
CA GLU A 383 -6.98 -9.26 -13.63
C GLU A 383 -6.89 -8.00 -12.75
N ILE A 384 -7.45 -6.89 -13.23
CA ILE A 384 -7.47 -5.63 -12.47
C ILE A 384 -8.32 -5.77 -11.19
N LYS A 385 -9.45 -6.49 -11.25
CA LYS A 385 -10.27 -6.79 -10.06
C LYS A 385 -9.51 -7.59 -9.00
N ARG A 386 -8.61 -8.49 -9.41
CA ARG A 386 -7.72 -9.26 -8.51
C ARG A 386 -6.54 -8.45 -7.98
N GLY A 387 -6.42 -7.18 -8.35
CA GLY A 387 -5.38 -6.27 -7.88
C GLY A 387 -4.13 -6.26 -8.74
N ALA A 388 -4.15 -6.83 -9.94
CA ALA A 388 -3.05 -6.71 -10.89
C ALA A 388 -2.79 -5.23 -11.22
N ARG A 389 -1.51 -4.85 -11.25
CA ARG A 389 -1.05 -3.50 -11.58
C ARG A 389 0.09 -3.58 -12.57
N GLY A 390 0.24 -2.54 -13.41
CA GLY A 390 1.39 -2.43 -14.29
C GLY A 390 1.21 -3.06 -15.67
N ILE A 391 -0.02 -3.43 -16.05
CA ILE A 391 -0.37 -3.81 -17.43
C ILE A 391 -0.07 -2.60 -18.33
N LYS A 392 0.89 -2.75 -19.23
CA LYS A 392 1.40 -1.66 -20.08
C LYS A 392 1.40 -2.09 -21.54
N GLY A 393 0.78 -1.26 -22.36
CA GLY A 393 0.90 -1.32 -23.82
C GLY A 393 0.23 -0.10 -24.43
N TYR A 394 0.99 0.67 -25.20
CA TYR A 394 0.50 1.92 -25.80
C TYR A 394 0.40 1.74 -27.31
N ARG A 395 -0.80 1.95 -27.86
CA ARG A 395 -0.99 1.98 -29.32
C ARG A 395 -0.31 3.17 -29.96
N ASN A 396 -0.37 4.32 -29.27
CA ASN A 396 0.23 5.58 -29.72
C ASN A 396 1.25 6.09 -28.67
N PRO A 397 2.48 5.55 -28.63
CA PRO A 397 3.51 5.93 -27.65
C PRO A 397 3.88 7.41 -27.67
N VAL A 398 3.85 8.08 -28.84
CA VAL A 398 4.18 9.51 -28.94
C VAL A 398 3.08 10.34 -28.29
N LEU A 399 1.81 10.04 -28.58
CA LEU A 399 0.69 10.69 -27.90
C LEU A 399 0.74 10.44 -26.38
N ALA A 400 0.96 9.19 -25.95
CA ALA A 400 1.04 8.82 -24.53
C ALA A 400 2.13 9.61 -23.78
N ASP A 401 3.30 9.81 -24.41
CA ASP A 401 4.38 10.59 -23.82
C ASP A 401 4.01 12.07 -23.61
N LEU A 402 3.35 12.67 -24.59
CA LEU A 402 2.93 14.07 -24.49
C LEU A 402 1.80 14.27 -23.47
N PHE A 403 0.81 13.38 -23.40
CA PHE A 403 -0.24 13.44 -22.38
C PHE A 403 0.32 13.23 -20.96
N TYR A 404 1.32 12.37 -20.81
CA TYR A 404 2.04 12.20 -19.54
C TYR A 404 2.83 13.44 -19.15
N GLY A 405 3.73 13.92 -20.01
CA GLY A 405 4.51 15.12 -19.69
C GLY A 405 3.65 16.38 -19.59
N GLY A 406 2.49 16.42 -20.24
CA GLY A 406 1.48 17.45 -20.06
C GLY A 406 0.83 17.48 -18.66
N GLY A 407 1.06 16.47 -17.81
CA GLY A 407 0.46 16.32 -16.48
C GLY A 407 -0.98 15.81 -16.51
N VAL A 408 -1.39 15.23 -17.64
CA VAL A 408 -2.76 14.80 -17.89
C VAL A 408 -2.90 13.28 -17.74
N MET A 409 -1.81 12.53 -17.82
CA MET A 409 -1.75 11.06 -17.73
C MET A 409 -0.66 10.61 -16.75
N ASP A 410 -0.79 9.42 -16.17
CA ASP A 410 0.26 8.74 -15.40
C ASP A 410 0.83 7.50 -16.13
N LYS A 411 2.17 7.38 -16.24
CA LYS A 411 2.85 6.29 -16.98
C LYS A 411 3.03 4.98 -16.22
N ARG A 412 2.42 4.82 -15.04
CA ARG A 412 2.65 3.65 -14.17
C ARG A 412 1.91 2.38 -14.61
N GLY A 413 0.98 2.49 -15.56
CA GLY A 413 0.11 1.35 -15.93
C GLY A 413 -0.88 0.99 -14.82
N SER A 414 -1.21 1.96 -13.96
CA SER A 414 -2.20 1.83 -12.88
C SER A 414 -3.52 2.54 -13.21
N GLY A 415 -3.61 3.29 -14.31
CA GLY A 415 -4.75 4.17 -14.63
C GLY A 415 -6.11 3.49 -14.51
N LEU A 416 -6.33 2.36 -15.19
CA LEU A 416 -7.59 1.62 -15.10
C LEU A 416 -7.83 0.99 -13.72
N ALA A 417 -6.78 0.56 -13.02
CA ALA A 417 -6.90 0.01 -11.66
C ALA A 417 -7.24 1.11 -10.62
N ASP A 418 -6.66 2.30 -10.77
CA ASP A 418 -6.95 3.47 -9.95
C ASP A 418 -8.38 3.97 -10.23
N VAL A 419 -8.81 3.95 -11.49
CA VAL A 419 -10.20 4.23 -11.89
C VAL A 419 -11.16 3.22 -11.25
N TYR A 420 -10.86 1.92 -11.35
CA TYR A 420 -11.67 0.85 -10.74
C TYR A 420 -11.84 1.07 -9.24
N LYS A 421 -10.74 1.29 -8.54
CA LYS A 421 -10.73 1.55 -7.11
C LYS A 421 -11.53 2.81 -6.76
N ALA A 422 -11.27 3.93 -7.43
CA ALA A 422 -11.92 5.21 -7.13
C ALA A 422 -13.44 5.16 -7.39
N ILE A 423 -13.89 4.47 -8.44
CA ILE A 423 -15.33 4.31 -8.73
C ILE A 423 -16.00 3.44 -7.67
N ARG A 424 -15.35 2.33 -7.26
CA ARG A 424 -15.86 1.46 -6.20
C ARG A 424 -15.93 2.16 -4.85
N GLU A 425 -14.89 2.90 -4.47
CA GLU A 425 -14.87 3.72 -3.24
C GLU A 425 -15.94 4.82 -3.28
N ASN A 426 -16.25 5.35 -4.47
CA ASN A 426 -17.34 6.30 -4.63
C ASN A 426 -18.74 5.64 -4.59
N GLY A 427 -18.85 4.31 -4.60
CA GLY A 427 -20.14 3.58 -4.60
C GLY A 427 -20.75 3.37 -5.99
N GLY A 428 -19.99 3.60 -7.06
CA GLY A 428 -20.37 3.28 -8.44
C GLY A 428 -19.92 1.90 -8.90
N GLU A 429 -20.20 1.59 -10.16
CA GLU A 429 -19.71 0.38 -10.84
C GLU A 429 -18.97 0.77 -12.12
N ILE A 430 -17.98 -0.01 -12.52
CA ILE A 430 -17.31 0.15 -13.81
C ILE A 430 -17.10 -1.22 -14.45
N ARG A 431 -17.26 -1.27 -15.77
CA ARG A 431 -16.94 -2.39 -16.64
C ARG A 431 -16.05 -1.91 -17.76
N PHE A 432 -15.06 -2.70 -18.14
CA PHE A 432 -14.21 -2.34 -19.28
C PHE A 432 -13.60 -3.58 -19.92
N GLY A 433 -13.42 -3.54 -21.24
CA GLY A 433 -12.82 -4.65 -21.95
C GLY A 433 -12.84 -4.46 -23.45
N ALA A 434 -12.06 -5.29 -24.15
CA ALA A 434 -12.24 -5.45 -25.57
C ALA A 434 -13.48 -6.30 -25.86
N ASN A 435 -14.11 -6.06 -27.00
CA ASN A 435 -15.11 -6.97 -27.54
C ASN A 435 -14.49 -8.29 -28.03
N ASP A 436 -15.34 -9.29 -28.30
CA ASP A 436 -14.91 -10.66 -28.64
C ASP A 436 -13.96 -10.74 -29.84
N ASP A 437 -14.13 -9.84 -30.82
CA ASP A 437 -13.30 -9.76 -32.03
C ASP A 437 -12.13 -8.75 -31.90
N ASN A 438 -11.93 -8.17 -30.72
CA ASN A 438 -10.91 -7.17 -30.41
C ASN A 438 -10.92 -5.95 -31.36
N SER A 439 -12.07 -5.64 -31.97
CA SER A 439 -12.24 -4.51 -32.88
C SER A 439 -12.50 -3.19 -32.17
N SER A 440 -12.96 -3.22 -30.90
CA SER A 440 -13.19 -2.03 -30.07
C SER A 440 -12.88 -2.30 -28.60
N PHE A 441 -12.59 -1.23 -27.87
CA PHE A 441 -12.45 -1.26 -26.42
C PHE A 441 -13.54 -0.40 -25.79
N ILE A 442 -14.31 -0.98 -24.87
CA ILE A 442 -15.47 -0.33 -24.26
C ILE A 442 -15.16 -0.09 -22.79
N VAL A 443 -15.49 1.11 -22.30
CA VAL A 443 -15.49 1.47 -20.88
C VAL A 443 -16.87 1.97 -20.53
N GLU A 444 -17.51 1.34 -19.55
CA GLU A 444 -18.83 1.73 -19.06
C GLU A 444 -18.74 2.00 -17.55
N ILE A 445 -18.99 3.25 -17.17
CA ILE A 445 -19.01 3.68 -15.77
C ILE A 445 -20.45 3.98 -15.37
N PHE A 446 -20.88 3.46 -14.24
CA PHE A 446 -22.18 3.69 -13.63
C PHE A 446 -22.00 4.64 -12.45
N CYS A 447 -22.84 5.67 -12.38
CA CYS A 447 -22.81 6.58 -11.24
C CYS A 447 -23.22 5.83 -9.98
N ARG A 448 -23.04 6.49 -8.83
CA ARG A 448 -23.63 6.01 -7.59
C ARG A 448 -25.14 5.83 -7.76
N PRO A 449 -25.75 4.78 -7.20
CA PRO A 449 -27.12 4.42 -7.51
C PRO A 449 -28.15 5.36 -6.89
N GLU A 450 -27.78 6.18 -5.89
CA GLU A 450 -28.72 6.98 -5.12
C GLU A 450 -29.53 7.96 -5.98
N ALA A 451 -30.85 7.93 -5.82
CA ALA A 451 -31.73 8.87 -6.50
C ALA A 451 -31.59 10.27 -5.88
N VAL A 452 -31.08 11.21 -6.68
CA VAL A 452 -30.99 12.63 -6.30
C VAL A 452 -32.36 13.27 -6.49
N ASP A 453 -32.91 13.83 -5.41
CA ASP A 453 -34.07 14.73 -5.48
C ASP A 453 -33.62 16.02 -6.17
N GLU A 454 -34.16 16.26 -7.37
CA GLU A 454 -33.73 17.35 -8.24
C GLU A 454 -34.09 18.75 -7.72
N ILE A 455 -35.05 18.85 -6.79
CA ILE A 455 -35.49 20.14 -6.21
C ILE A 455 -34.58 20.51 -5.05
N THR A 456 -34.24 19.54 -4.21
CA THR A 456 -33.46 19.76 -2.99
C THR A 456 -31.96 19.55 -3.19
N GLY A 457 -31.55 18.89 -4.28
CA GLY A 457 -30.17 18.47 -4.51
C GLY A 457 -29.68 17.48 -3.45
N THR A 458 -30.60 16.73 -2.82
CA THR A 458 -30.29 15.76 -1.78
C THR A 458 -30.63 14.34 -2.23
N ALA A 459 -29.82 13.37 -1.82
CA ALA A 459 -30.11 11.97 -2.05
C ALA A 459 -30.14 11.20 -0.73
N SER A 460 -30.99 10.18 -0.67
CA SER A 460 -30.98 9.19 0.41
C SER A 460 -30.23 7.95 -0.05
N PRO A 461 -29.36 7.35 0.77
CA PRO A 461 -28.67 6.12 0.42
C PRO A 461 -29.67 4.99 0.15
N LEU A 462 -29.47 4.28 -0.96
CA LEU A 462 -30.27 3.09 -1.33
C LEU A 462 -29.97 1.89 -0.42
N VAL A 463 -28.74 1.82 0.11
CA VAL A 463 -28.29 0.78 1.03
C VAL A 463 -27.61 1.47 2.21
N LEU A 464 -28.21 1.36 3.40
CA LEU A 464 -27.60 1.76 4.67
C LEU A 464 -26.68 0.62 5.17
N THR A 465 -25.60 0.32 4.45
CA THR A 465 -24.50 -0.50 4.99
C THR A 465 -23.55 0.40 5.76
N SER A 466 -24.04 1.01 6.84
CA SER A 466 -23.18 1.70 7.78
C SER A 466 -22.66 0.68 8.80
N SER A 467 -21.37 0.35 8.73
CA SER A 467 -20.73 -0.50 9.74
C SER A 467 -20.20 0.37 10.87
N ARG A 468 -20.54 0.00 12.10
CA ARG A 468 -20.05 0.69 13.30
C ARG A 468 -18.95 -0.13 13.94
N TYR A 469 -17.73 0.38 13.88
CA TYR A 469 -16.56 -0.19 14.53
C TYR A 469 -16.44 0.35 15.96
N ALA A 470 -15.91 -0.47 16.85
CA ALA A 470 -15.53 -0.06 18.21
C ALA A 470 -14.07 -0.41 18.43
N SER A 471 -13.30 0.54 18.95
CA SER A 471 -11.89 0.35 19.25
C SER A 471 -11.70 -0.45 20.54
N ASN A 472 -10.66 -1.28 20.60
CA ASN A 472 -10.23 -1.99 21.81
C ASN A 472 -9.19 -1.20 22.64
N ILE A 473 -9.19 0.12 22.49
CA ILE A 473 -8.23 1.04 23.11
C ILE A 473 -8.95 1.90 24.14
N LEU A 474 -8.41 1.95 25.36
CA LEU A 474 -8.82 2.88 26.40
C LEU A 474 -7.77 3.99 26.51
N GLU A 475 -8.13 5.19 26.14
CA GLU A 475 -7.24 6.36 26.17
C GLU A 475 -6.86 6.73 27.61
N VAL A 476 -5.58 7.02 27.85
CA VAL A 476 -5.12 7.67 29.09
C VAL A 476 -5.36 9.17 28.93
N THR A 477 -6.34 9.71 29.62
CA THR A 477 -6.77 11.11 29.48
C THR A 477 -6.02 12.05 30.41
N GLU A 478 -5.56 11.56 31.56
CA GLU A 478 -4.77 12.33 32.51
C GLU A 478 -3.65 11.46 33.07
N THR A 479 -2.46 12.04 33.17
CA THR A 479 -1.32 11.47 33.88
C THR A 479 -0.86 12.47 34.95
N PRO A 480 -0.13 12.01 35.98
CA PRO A 480 0.57 12.92 36.89
C PRO A 480 1.44 13.91 36.10
N ALA A 481 1.63 15.14 36.59
CA ALA A 481 2.49 16.11 35.90
C ALA A 481 3.98 15.76 36.04
N GLU A 482 4.33 15.13 37.16
CA GLU A 482 5.71 14.85 37.58
C GLU A 482 5.79 13.43 38.16
N LEU A 483 6.99 12.85 38.11
CA LEU A 483 7.37 11.63 38.81
C LEU A 483 8.30 11.99 39.97
N PHE A 484 8.24 11.20 41.04
CA PHE A 484 9.14 11.35 42.18
C PHE A 484 10.29 10.36 42.08
N HIS A 485 11.52 10.83 42.33
CA HIS A 485 12.67 9.95 42.46
C HIS A 485 13.59 10.29 43.62
N ALA A 486 14.23 9.26 44.18
CA ALA A 486 15.22 9.40 45.24
C ALA A 486 16.28 8.30 45.13
N THR A 487 17.49 8.56 45.63
CA THR A 487 18.52 7.53 45.76
C THR A 487 18.09 6.50 46.81
N SER A 488 18.23 5.23 46.47
CA SER A 488 17.93 4.09 47.33
C SER A 488 19.06 3.83 48.32
N THR A 489 18.71 3.48 49.56
CA THR A 489 19.69 2.96 50.53
C THR A 489 20.06 1.50 50.24
N CYS A 490 19.23 0.79 49.47
CA CYS A 490 19.46 -0.59 49.03
C CYS A 490 20.19 -0.65 47.68
N LYS A 491 21.00 -1.71 47.44
CA LYS A 491 21.78 -1.89 46.20
C LYS A 491 21.04 -2.60 45.08
N ASN A 492 19.96 -3.33 45.38
CA ASN A 492 19.17 -4.05 44.39
C ASN A 492 17.73 -4.25 44.85
N ILE A 493 16.85 -4.60 43.92
CA ILE A 493 15.42 -4.85 44.16
C ILE A 493 15.19 -5.93 45.24
N SER A 494 15.99 -6.99 45.26
CA SER A 494 15.84 -8.07 46.24
C SER A 494 16.04 -7.61 47.68
N GLN A 495 16.94 -6.66 47.91
CA GLN A 495 17.15 -6.04 49.23
C GLN A 495 15.96 -5.19 49.66
N ILE A 496 15.34 -4.44 48.74
CA ILE A 496 14.13 -3.66 49.03
C ILE A 496 13.00 -4.59 49.53
N TRP A 497 12.80 -5.73 48.87
CA TRP A 497 11.80 -6.72 49.32
C TRP A 497 12.16 -7.40 50.64
N ALA A 498 13.46 -7.54 50.95
CA ALA A 498 13.93 -8.12 52.20
C ALA A 498 13.83 -7.16 53.40
N GLU A 499 14.01 -5.86 53.17
CA GLU A 499 13.86 -4.80 54.18
C GLU A 499 12.39 -4.45 54.46
N LEU A 500 11.51 -4.65 53.48
CA LEU A 500 10.07 -4.42 53.61
C LEU A 500 9.27 -5.73 53.40
N PRO A 501 9.50 -6.78 54.22
CA PRO A 501 8.72 -8.01 54.14
C PRO A 501 7.27 -7.73 54.55
N ASP A 502 6.33 -8.38 53.87
CA ASP A 502 4.88 -8.28 54.13
C ASP A 502 4.24 -6.88 54.00
N GLN A 503 4.98 -5.92 53.43
CA GLN A 503 4.42 -4.62 53.07
C GLN A 503 3.86 -4.62 51.64
N ASN A 504 2.79 -3.86 51.47
CA ASN A 504 2.22 -3.60 50.17
C ASN A 504 2.86 -2.36 49.54
N LEU A 505 3.83 -2.58 48.64
CA LEU A 505 4.61 -1.51 48.02
C LEU A 505 3.83 -0.85 46.87
N PRO A 506 3.93 0.48 46.68
CA PRO A 506 3.42 1.14 45.48
C PRO A 506 4.20 0.69 44.23
N PRO A 507 3.66 0.91 43.02
CA PRO A 507 4.41 0.73 41.77
C PRO A 507 5.68 1.60 41.75
N PHE A 508 6.84 0.99 41.53
CA PHE A 508 8.11 1.69 41.41
C PHE A 508 9.06 1.03 40.41
N LEU A 509 9.98 1.82 39.87
CA LEU A 509 11.14 1.34 39.11
C LEU A 509 12.41 1.53 39.92
N PHE A 510 13.32 0.56 39.86
CA PHE A 510 14.66 0.66 40.43
C PHE A 510 15.67 0.70 39.29
N LEU A 511 16.30 1.86 39.08
CA LEU A 511 17.21 2.11 37.94
C LEU A 511 18.55 2.65 38.46
N GLY A 512 19.61 1.87 38.30
CA GLY A 512 20.92 2.17 38.88
C GLY A 512 20.85 2.12 40.40
N ASP A 513 20.88 3.28 41.04
CA ASP A 513 20.74 3.49 42.48
C ASP A 513 19.50 4.33 42.86
N LYS A 514 18.62 4.66 41.89
CA LYS A 514 17.42 5.50 42.13
C LYS A 514 16.12 4.70 42.05
N ILE A 515 15.15 5.12 42.85
CA ILE A 515 13.76 4.66 42.81
C ILE A 515 12.91 5.73 42.13
N TYR A 516 12.10 5.34 41.13
CA TYR A 516 11.14 6.22 40.46
C TYR A 516 9.71 5.72 40.72
N SER A 517 8.77 6.62 41.01
CA SER A 517 7.36 6.30 41.22
C SER A 517 6.45 7.48 40.85
N PHE A 518 5.20 7.20 40.49
CA PHE A 518 4.16 8.23 40.39
C PHE A 518 3.73 8.76 41.77
N TYR A 519 4.05 8.03 42.85
CA TYR A 519 3.66 8.36 44.20
C TYR A 519 4.82 9.00 44.97
N GLU A 520 4.52 10.05 45.73
CA GLU A 520 5.51 10.74 46.56
C GLU A 520 6.20 9.76 47.52
N LEU A 521 7.54 9.70 47.44
CA LEU A 521 8.31 8.65 48.09
C LEU A 521 8.48 8.86 49.60
N ASP A 522 8.54 10.11 50.10
CA ASP A 522 8.68 10.42 51.54
C ASP A 522 7.33 10.55 52.27
N SER A 523 6.22 10.29 51.59
CA SER A 523 4.89 10.32 52.21
C SER A 523 4.80 9.33 53.38
N ARG A 524 4.07 9.72 54.43
CA ARG A 524 3.85 8.86 55.61
C ARG A 524 3.16 7.54 55.25
N HIS A 525 2.40 7.52 54.16
CA HIS A 525 1.65 6.37 53.67
C HIS A 525 2.44 5.52 52.66
N ASN A 526 3.64 5.94 52.25
CA ASN A 526 4.47 5.20 51.30
C ASN A 526 5.53 4.37 52.03
N PRO A 527 5.47 3.02 51.99
CA PRO A 527 6.51 2.13 52.54
C PRO A 527 7.92 2.40 52.03
N LEU A 528 8.06 2.90 50.79
CA LEU A 528 9.35 3.14 50.17
C LEU A 528 10.17 4.23 50.88
N ARG A 529 9.52 5.07 51.71
CA ARG A 529 10.20 6.10 52.52
C ARG A 529 11.29 5.57 53.45
N HIS A 530 11.27 4.25 53.74
CA HIS A 530 12.22 3.59 54.62
C HIS A 530 13.49 3.09 53.91
N VAL A 531 13.46 3.04 52.58
CA VAL A 531 14.55 2.49 51.73
C VAL A 531 15.14 3.54 50.78
N ILE A 532 14.90 4.83 51.06
CA ILE A 532 15.40 5.97 50.28
C ILE A 532 16.21 6.92 51.16
N ASP A 533 17.15 7.63 50.53
CA ASP A 533 17.76 8.82 51.11
C ASP A 533 16.84 10.03 50.87
N LYS A 534 16.16 10.45 51.94
CA LYS A 534 15.21 11.55 51.94
C LYS A 534 15.82 12.88 51.47
N GLY A 535 17.12 13.08 51.66
CA GLY A 535 17.81 14.30 51.22
C GLY A 535 18.00 14.40 49.70
N THR A 536 17.72 13.32 48.96
CA THR A 536 17.90 13.21 47.51
C THR A 536 16.57 13.13 46.74
N MET A 537 15.45 13.41 47.42
CA MET A 537 14.13 13.39 46.80
C MET A 537 13.98 14.59 45.87
N GLU A 538 13.68 14.30 44.60
CA GLU A 538 13.49 15.29 43.54
C GLU A 538 12.28 14.89 42.69
N GLU A 539 11.67 15.89 42.05
CA GLU A 539 10.59 15.76 41.08
C GLU A 539 11.17 15.87 39.66
N ILE A 540 10.72 15.00 38.75
CA ILE A 540 11.09 15.03 37.33
C ILE A 540 9.82 15.12 36.49
N SER A 541 9.79 16.06 35.54
CA SER A 541 8.64 16.17 34.64
C SER A 541 8.54 14.95 33.71
N PHE A 542 7.35 14.69 33.18
CA PHE A 542 7.15 13.61 32.20
C PHE A 542 8.03 13.78 30.97
N GLU A 543 8.13 15.00 30.43
CA GLU A 543 8.94 15.32 29.25
C GLU A 543 10.42 15.04 29.51
N GLU A 544 10.92 15.46 30.67
CA GLU A 544 12.30 15.22 31.06
C GLU A 544 12.57 13.72 31.27
N PHE A 545 11.67 12.99 31.94
CA PHE A 545 11.81 11.55 32.15
C PHE A 545 11.80 10.75 30.84
N VAL A 546 10.93 11.13 29.90
CA VAL A 546 10.87 10.53 28.56
C VAL A 546 12.14 10.82 27.75
N SER A 547 12.75 12.01 27.92
CA SER A 547 13.98 12.39 27.23
C SER A 547 15.23 11.62 27.68
N LEU A 548 15.17 10.93 28.83
CA LEU A 548 16.24 10.05 29.29
C LEU A 548 16.38 8.83 28.37
N GLU A 549 17.54 8.18 28.41
CA GLU A 549 17.77 6.95 27.66
C GLU A 549 16.74 5.85 28.04
N ASP A 550 16.04 5.31 27.04
CA ASP A 550 14.89 4.40 27.20
C ASP A 550 13.73 4.96 28.06
N GLY A 551 13.61 6.28 28.21
CA GLY A 551 12.57 6.95 29.01
C GLY A 551 11.15 6.53 28.64
N ASP A 552 10.82 6.47 27.35
CA ASP A 552 9.53 5.98 26.83
C ASP A 552 9.18 4.58 27.32
N ARG A 553 10.13 3.65 27.19
CA ARG A 553 9.94 2.25 27.59
C ARG A 553 9.79 2.12 29.10
N ARG A 554 10.54 2.93 29.86
CA ARG A 554 10.48 2.97 31.33
C ARG A 554 9.13 3.53 31.80
N LEU A 555 8.61 4.57 31.16
CA LEU A 555 7.29 5.12 31.47
C LEU A 555 6.19 4.07 31.24
N ILE A 556 6.20 3.41 30.08
CA ILE A 556 5.29 2.30 29.77
C ILE A 556 5.42 1.17 30.80
N TRP A 557 6.63 0.88 31.26
CA TRP A 557 6.84 -0.14 32.30
C TRP A 557 6.19 0.28 33.63
N LEU A 558 6.37 1.52 34.07
CA LEU A 558 5.75 2.02 35.31
C LEU A 558 4.21 2.07 35.22
N LEU A 559 3.65 2.43 34.05
CA LEU A 559 2.22 2.35 33.78
C LEU A 559 1.69 0.91 33.87
N ASN A 560 2.41 -0.05 33.28
CA ASN A 560 2.05 -1.47 33.38
C ASN A 560 2.08 -1.96 34.84
N LEU A 561 3.08 -1.58 35.64
CA LEU A 561 3.13 -1.91 37.07
C LEU A 561 1.94 -1.33 37.84
N THR A 562 1.50 -0.13 37.47
CA THR A 562 0.34 0.53 38.08
C THR A 562 -0.97 -0.17 37.68
N LEU A 563 -1.12 -0.55 36.41
CA LEU A 563 -2.27 -1.31 35.95
C LEU A 563 -2.32 -2.73 36.55
N GLU A 564 -1.19 -3.41 36.68
CA GLU A 564 -1.11 -4.71 37.36
C GLU A 564 -1.55 -4.62 38.82
N ARG A 565 -1.19 -3.52 39.50
CA ARG A 565 -1.65 -3.23 40.85
C ARG A 565 -3.15 -3.02 40.90
N HIS A 566 -3.69 -2.26 39.95
CA HIS A 566 -5.11 -2.06 39.80
C HIS A 566 -5.88 -3.37 39.56
N PHE A 567 -5.37 -4.26 38.70
CA PHE A 567 -5.95 -5.60 38.51
C PHE A 567 -5.96 -6.43 39.80
N TYR A 568 -4.92 -6.32 40.62
CA TYR A 568 -4.89 -6.98 41.92
C TYR A 568 -6.01 -6.48 42.85
N GLU A 569 -6.28 -5.17 42.88
CA GLU A 569 -7.39 -4.59 43.65
C GLU A 569 -8.77 -5.04 43.12
N LEU A 570 -8.89 -5.29 41.82
CA LEU A 570 -10.07 -5.90 41.21
C LEU A 570 -10.19 -7.42 41.47
N GLY A 571 -9.23 -8.02 42.18
CA GLY A 571 -9.21 -9.45 42.50
C GLY A 571 -8.73 -10.35 41.37
N LEU A 572 -8.07 -9.80 40.34
CA LEU A 572 -7.51 -10.55 39.21
C LEU A 572 -6.11 -11.06 39.52
N ILE A 573 -5.74 -12.17 38.87
CA ILE A 573 -4.37 -12.66 38.80
C ILE A 573 -3.73 -12.15 37.51
N THR A 574 -2.51 -11.60 37.62
CA THR A 574 -1.72 -11.12 36.49
C THR A 574 -0.60 -12.10 36.12
N ASP A 575 -0.60 -12.58 34.88
CA ASP A 575 0.55 -13.25 34.25
C ASP A 575 1.44 -12.17 33.61
N LYS A 576 2.43 -11.70 34.37
CA LYS A 576 3.33 -10.61 33.97
C LYS A 576 4.19 -10.95 32.74
N LYS A 577 4.52 -12.23 32.54
CA LYS A 577 5.35 -12.67 31.41
C LYS A 577 4.62 -12.52 30.09
N ARG A 578 3.32 -12.80 30.08
CA ARG A 578 2.45 -12.70 28.89
C ARG A 578 1.55 -11.47 28.87
N LYS A 579 1.68 -10.57 29.85
CA LYS A 579 0.88 -9.34 30.01
C LYS A 579 -0.62 -9.58 29.88
N ARG A 580 -1.14 -10.50 30.69
CA ARG A 580 -2.57 -10.83 30.73
C ARG A 580 -3.09 -10.98 32.15
N ALA A 581 -4.35 -10.62 32.38
CA ALA A 581 -5.03 -10.70 33.66
C ALA A 581 -6.29 -11.58 33.56
N TYR A 582 -6.60 -12.34 34.60
CA TYR A 582 -7.74 -13.27 34.62
C TYR A 582 -8.26 -13.52 36.04
N PHE A 583 -9.50 -14.02 36.14
CA PHE A 583 -10.14 -14.29 37.43
C PHE A 583 -9.66 -15.60 38.06
N PRO A 584 -9.34 -15.65 39.38
CA PRO A 584 -9.11 -16.89 40.09
C PRO A 584 -10.41 -17.66 40.34
N ARG A 585 -10.33 -18.97 40.61
CA ARG A 585 -11.51 -19.76 41.05
C ARG A 585 -12.03 -19.32 42.41
N SER A 586 -13.35 -19.43 42.60
CA SER A 586 -14.02 -19.25 43.91
C SER A 586 -14.00 -20.55 44.73
N GLU A 587 -14.38 -20.47 46.01
CA GLU A 587 -14.59 -21.63 46.88
C GLU A 587 -15.64 -22.60 46.32
N ASP A 588 -16.69 -22.07 45.67
CA ASP A 588 -17.76 -22.84 45.00
C ASP A 588 -17.39 -23.33 43.58
N GLY A 589 -16.13 -23.13 43.16
CA GLY A 589 -15.62 -23.55 41.86
C GLY A 589 -15.86 -22.53 40.75
N SER A 590 -17.05 -22.51 40.14
CA SER A 590 -17.32 -21.59 39.02
C SER A 590 -17.54 -20.16 39.49
N VAL A 591 -17.01 -19.17 38.77
CA VAL A 591 -17.21 -17.74 39.07
C VAL A 591 -18.15 -17.15 38.03
N THR A 592 -19.25 -16.57 38.51
CA THR A 592 -20.18 -15.80 37.67
C THR A 592 -20.17 -14.34 38.07
N MET A 593 -20.14 -13.46 37.08
CA MET A 593 -20.18 -12.01 37.27
C MET A 593 -21.42 -11.42 36.62
N ASN A 594 -22.09 -10.55 37.35
CA ASN A 594 -23.15 -9.73 36.81
C ASN A 594 -22.56 -8.40 36.36
N TYR A 595 -22.81 -8.02 35.12
CA TYR A 595 -22.44 -6.72 34.59
C TYR A 595 -23.60 -6.11 33.83
N GLN A 596 -23.64 -4.79 33.73
CA GLN A 596 -24.61 -4.13 32.88
C GLN A 596 -24.08 -4.24 31.43
N ALA A 597 -24.82 -4.91 30.56
CA ALA A 597 -24.56 -4.90 29.12
C ALA A 597 -25.27 -3.69 28.48
N ARG A 598 -25.23 -3.57 27.14
CA ARG A 598 -25.81 -2.40 26.44
C ARG A 598 -27.29 -2.15 26.75
N LEU A 599 -28.09 -3.21 26.88
CA LEU A 599 -29.55 -3.13 27.03
C LEU A 599 -30.07 -3.67 28.37
N LYS A 600 -29.34 -4.59 29.02
CA LYS A 600 -29.80 -5.29 30.22
C LYS A 600 -28.65 -5.70 31.13
N ARG A 601 -28.95 -6.03 32.39
CA ARG A 601 -28.02 -6.78 33.24
C ARG A 601 -27.81 -8.18 32.65
N ALA A 602 -26.54 -8.53 32.44
CA ALA A 602 -26.11 -9.82 31.93
C ALA A 602 -25.26 -10.54 32.96
N THR A 603 -25.36 -11.86 32.99
CA THR A 603 -24.54 -12.74 33.84
C THR A 603 -23.57 -13.49 32.94
N ARG A 604 -22.28 -13.47 33.30
CA ARG A 604 -21.20 -14.13 32.55
C ARG A 604 -20.43 -15.06 33.49
N THR A 605 -20.23 -16.31 33.07
CA THR A 605 -19.33 -17.23 33.78
C THR A 605 -17.90 -16.94 33.33
N VAL A 606 -17.08 -16.42 34.23
CA VAL A 606 -15.70 -15.97 33.95
C VAL A 606 -14.66 -17.03 34.30
N VAL A 607 -15.01 -18.00 35.15
CA VAL A 607 -14.18 -19.18 35.47
C VAL A 607 -15.04 -20.43 35.41
N LYS A 608 -14.59 -21.43 34.65
CA LYS A 608 -15.31 -22.69 34.44
C LYS A 608 -14.40 -23.89 34.75
N PRO A 609 -14.83 -24.83 35.64
CA PRO A 609 -14.12 -26.10 35.79
C PRO A 609 -14.38 -26.99 34.58
N ARG A 610 -13.34 -27.68 34.10
CA ARG A 610 -13.43 -28.72 33.08
C ARG A 610 -13.21 -30.07 33.75
N VAL A 611 -14.19 -30.93 33.61
CA VAL A 611 -14.28 -32.22 34.31
C VAL A 611 -14.10 -33.32 33.27
N SER A 612 -13.27 -34.31 33.55
CA SER A 612 -13.14 -35.48 32.68
C SER A 612 -14.43 -36.28 32.72
N SER A 613 -15.00 -36.57 31.54
CA SER A 613 -16.18 -37.42 31.39
C SER A 613 -15.92 -38.86 31.85
N ARG A 614 -14.65 -39.30 31.91
CA ARG A 614 -14.22 -40.64 32.31
C ARG A 614 -14.09 -40.80 33.82
N THR A 615 -13.54 -39.80 34.52
CA THR A 615 -13.20 -39.89 35.95
C THR A 615 -14.10 -39.06 36.87
N GLY A 616 -14.85 -38.09 36.32
CA GLY A 616 -15.67 -37.16 37.11
C GLY A 616 -14.87 -36.15 37.93
N VAL A 617 -13.54 -36.09 37.75
CA VAL A 617 -12.62 -35.18 38.45
C VAL A 617 -12.33 -33.97 37.57
N VAL A 618 -12.15 -32.80 38.19
CA VAL A 618 -11.72 -31.56 37.50
C VAL A 618 -10.29 -31.76 37.00
N THR A 619 -10.10 -31.70 35.69
CA THR A 619 -8.78 -31.85 35.05
C THR A 619 -8.07 -30.50 34.92
N TYR A 620 -8.80 -29.45 34.54
CA TYR A 620 -8.27 -28.09 34.45
C TYR A 620 -9.38 -27.05 34.60
N TRP A 621 -8.95 -25.79 34.72
CA TRP A 621 -9.80 -24.62 34.86
C TRP A 621 -9.62 -23.71 33.65
N GLU A 622 -10.74 -23.25 33.11
CA GLU A 622 -10.81 -22.28 32.03
C GLU A 622 -11.14 -20.91 32.62
N HIS A 623 -10.31 -19.92 32.33
CA HIS A 623 -10.44 -18.55 32.81
C HIS A 623 -10.57 -17.60 31.63
N GLN A 624 -11.55 -16.71 31.68
CA GLN A 624 -11.55 -15.55 30.80
C GLN A 624 -10.42 -14.61 31.19
N SER A 625 -9.69 -14.14 30.19
CA SER A 625 -8.56 -13.23 30.38
C SER A 625 -8.64 -11.99 29.49
N VAL A 626 -7.90 -10.97 29.87
CA VAL A 626 -7.61 -9.80 29.05
C VAL A 626 -6.10 -9.64 28.94
N SER A 627 -5.59 -9.60 27.72
CA SER A 627 -4.23 -9.12 27.44
C SER A 627 -4.25 -7.61 27.47
N TYR A 628 -3.18 -7.00 28.00
CA TYR A 628 -3.09 -5.56 28.15
C TYR A 628 -1.73 -5.04 27.68
N ARG A 629 -1.74 -3.87 27.04
CA ARG A 629 -0.51 -3.20 26.60
C ARG A 629 -0.73 -1.70 26.49
N PHE A 630 0.09 -0.91 27.17
CA PHE A 630 0.20 0.52 26.88
C PHE A 630 1.07 0.76 25.65
N GLU A 631 0.60 1.61 24.74
CA GLU A 631 1.35 2.08 23.56
C GLU A 631 1.10 3.56 23.29
N TRP A 632 2.09 4.20 22.68
CA TRP A 632 1.96 5.54 22.11
C TRP A 632 1.18 5.48 20.79
N LEU A 633 0.18 6.34 20.64
CA LEU A 633 -0.65 6.50 19.44
C LEU A 633 -0.54 7.96 19.00
N GLY A 634 0.56 8.31 18.33
CA GLY A 634 0.90 9.71 18.10
C GLY A 634 1.40 10.35 19.41
N ASP A 635 0.70 11.37 19.88
CA ASP A 635 0.97 12.12 21.11
C ASP A 635 0.19 11.62 22.34
N ILE A 636 -0.73 10.68 22.17
CA ILE A 636 -1.53 10.10 23.26
C ILE A 636 -1.04 8.70 23.65
N ILE A 637 -1.26 8.32 24.91
CA ILE A 637 -1.02 6.96 25.40
C ILE A 637 -2.36 6.20 25.44
N GLY A 638 -2.42 5.03 24.81
CA GLY A 638 -3.59 4.15 24.83
C GLY A 638 -3.29 2.83 25.53
N LEU A 639 -4.25 2.35 26.33
CA LEU A 639 -4.28 0.98 26.83
C LEU A 639 -5.02 0.08 25.84
N LEU A 640 -4.27 -0.73 25.09
CA LEU A 640 -4.82 -1.80 24.27
C LEU A 640 -5.29 -2.95 25.17
N ILE A 641 -6.51 -3.41 24.95
CA ILE A 641 -7.06 -4.60 25.61
C ILE A 641 -7.49 -5.64 24.58
N GLU A 642 -7.17 -6.91 24.82
CA GLU A 642 -7.56 -8.02 23.95
C GLU A 642 -8.16 -9.15 24.79
N PRO A 643 -9.44 -9.48 24.60
CA PRO A 643 -10.05 -10.63 25.27
C PRO A 643 -9.38 -11.94 24.85
N GLY A 644 -9.31 -12.89 25.77
CA GLY A 644 -8.77 -14.22 25.50
C GLY A 644 -9.06 -15.21 26.63
N TYR A 645 -8.31 -16.32 26.63
CA TYR A 645 -8.48 -17.39 27.62
C TYR A 645 -7.15 -17.82 28.25
N VAL A 646 -7.21 -18.19 29.53
CA VAL A 646 -6.11 -18.79 30.29
C VAL A 646 -6.59 -20.12 30.85
N PHE A 647 -5.70 -21.12 30.85
CA PHE A 647 -5.98 -22.45 31.40
C PHE A 647 -5.01 -22.78 32.52
N THR A 648 -5.53 -23.24 33.66
CA THR A 648 -4.72 -23.63 34.83
C THR A 648 -5.14 -24.98 35.40
N SER A 649 -4.23 -25.70 36.05
CA SER A 649 -4.57 -26.96 36.75
C SER A 649 -5.14 -26.70 38.15
N ASP A 650 -4.67 -25.65 38.85
CA ASP A 650 -5.06 -25.34 40.23
C ASP A 650 -6.25 -24.36 40.35
N GLY A 651 -6.70 -23.80 39.22
CA GLY A 651 -7.70 -22.73 39.14
C GLY A 651 -7.17 -21.38 39.64
N LYS A 652 -5.85 -21.23 39.81
CA LYS A 652 -5.20 -20.03 40.33
C LYS A 652 -3.98 -19.66 39.49
N LYS A 653 -2.79 -20.19 39.78
CA LYS A 653 -1.51 -19.73 39.19
C LYS A 653 -0.78 -20.78 38.37
N LYS A 654 -1.08 -22.07 38.52
CA LYS A 654 -0.37 -23.16 37.83
C LYS A 654 -0.89 -23.31 36.40
N LEU A 655 -0.28 -22.56 35.47
CA LEU A 655 -0.62 -22.56 34.05
C LEU A 655 -0.45 -23.96 33.42
N LEU A 656 -1.39 -24.36 32.57
CA LEU A 656 -1.28 -25.56 31.74
C LEU A 656 -0.24 -25.34 30.62
N ALA A 657 0.61 -26.34 30.34
CA ALA A 657 1.66 -26.42 29.30
C ALA A 657 1.80 -25.20 28.34
N PRO A 658 2.75 -24.27 28.58
CA PRO A 658 2.77 -22.95 27.94
C PRO A 658 2.85 -22.91 26.41
N GLU A 659 3.53 -23.85 25.74
CA GLU A 659 3.78 -23.79 24.29
C GLU A 659 2.63 -24.35 23.44
N ARG A 660 1.92 -25.39 23.91
CA ARG A 660 0.77 -25.98 23.20
C ARG A 660 -0.54 -25.20 23.42
N VAL A 661 -0.66 -24.48 24.53
CA VAL A 661 -1.86 -23.69 24.90
C VAL A 661 -2.08 -22.46 24.01
N ASN A 662 -1.05 -21.89 23.39
CA ASN A 662 -1.22 -20.74 22.49
C ASN A 662 -2.03 -21.09 21.24
N ARG A 663 -1.73 -22.24 20.59
CA ARG A 663 -2.52 -22.74 19.44
C ARG A 663 -3.99 -22.93 19.79
N LEU A 664 -4.24 -23.42 21.01
CA LEU A 664 -5.57 -23.75 21.53
C LEU A 664 -6.37 -22.49 21.92
N SER A 665 -5.72 -21.50 22.55
CA SER A 665 -6.31 -20.19 22.84
C SER A 665 -6.65 -19.43 21.56
N THR A 666 -5.77 -19.45 20.55
CA THR A 666 -6.01 -18.82 19.25
C THR A 666 -7.13 -19.52 18.48
N LYS A 667 -7.20 -20.87 18.49
CA LYS A 667 -8.30 -21.65 17.87
C LYS A 667 -9.64 -21.52 18.62
N ARG A 668 -9.63 -21.09 19.89
CA ARG A 668 -10.85 -20.77 20.65
C ARG A 668 -11.31 -19.34 20.36
N ALA A 669 -10.40 -18.36 20.37
CA ALA A 669 -10.68 -16.98 20.05
C ALA A 669 -11.13 -16.79 18.58
N SER A 670 -10.69 -17.64 17.66
CA SER A 670 -11.15 -17.65 16.27
C SER A 670 -12.64 -18.00 16.09
N ARG A 671 -13.35 -18.33 17.17
CA ARG A 671 -14.79 -18.59 17.19
C ARG A 671 -15.62 -17.39 17.64
N ASP A 672 -14.99 -16.34 18.15
CA ASP A 672 -15.68 -15.12 18.58
C ASP A 672 -15.86 -14.19 17.37
N TYR A 673 -17.04 -14.21 16.76
CA TYR A 673 -17.41 -13.25 15.72
C TYR A 673 -17.54 -11.83 16.31
N ASN A 674 -17.53 -10.80 15.47
CA ASN A 674 -17.48 -9.37 15.84
C ASN A 674 -18.38 -8.97 17.03
N ASN A 675 -19.62 -9.49 17.10
CA ASN A 675 -20.54 -9.19 18.21
C ASN A 675 -20.10 -9.81 19.55
N ALA A 676 -19.54 -11.02 19.55
CA ALA A 676 -19.02 -11.68 20.74
C ALA A 676 -17.79 -10.93 21.26
N VAL A 677 -16.83 -10.61 20.38
CA VAL A 677 -15.63 -9.84 20.74
C VAL A 677 -16.00 -8.47 21.30
N HIS A 678 -16.97 -7.78 20.69
CA HIS A 678 -17.41 -6.50 21.22
C HIS A 678 -18.05 -6.61 22.61
N ASN A 679 -18.87 -7.64 22.86
CA ASN A 679 -19.44 -7.87 24.18
C ASN A 679 -18.34 -8.17 25.21
N ASP A 680 -17.30 -8.88 24.81
CA ASP A 680 -16.14 -9.18 25.62
C ASP A 680 -15.32 -7.93 25.96
N LEU A 681 -15.08 -7.07 24.98
CA LEU A 681 -14.46 -5.75 25.18
C LEU A 681 -15.30 -4.89 26.11
N THR A 682 -16.62 -4.89 25.94
CA THR A 682 -17.55 -4.15 26.82
C THR A 682 -17.46 -4.68 28.25
N PHE A 683 -17.44 -6.00 28.43
CA PHE A 683 -17.29 -6.64 29.73
C PHE A 683 -15.96 -6.26 30.40
N TRP A 684 -14.85 -6.36 29.67
CA TRP A 684 -13.52 -6.04 30.22
C TRP A 684 -13.38 -4.56 30.51
N SER A 685 -13.76 -3.68 29.59
CA SER A 685 -13.80 -2.24 29.83
C SER A 685 -14.59 -1.87 31.09
N ARG A 686 -15.74 -2.51 31.32
CA ARG A 686 -16.54 -2.30 32.53
C ARG A 686 -15.90 -2.86 33.80
N THR A 687 -15.20 -4.00 33.67
CA THR A 687 -14.51 -4.66 34.78
C THR A 687 -13.32 -3.83 35.23
N ILE A 688 -12.50 -3.38 34.28
CA ILE A 688 -11.33 -2.56 34.53
C ILE A 688 -11.75 -1.21 35.12
N SER A 689 -12.81 -0.58 34.59
CA SER A 689 -13.31 0.69 35.14
C SER A 689 -14.07 0.58 36.47
N GLY A 690 -14.21 -0.62 37.06
CA GLY A 690 -15.01 -0.81 38.27
C GLY A 690 -16.50 -0.46 38.10
N GLY A 691 -16.99 -0.34 36.86
CA GLY A 691 -18.37 0.03 36.54
C GLY A 691 -18.59 1.50 36.14
N GLU A 692 -17.55 2.34 36.14
CA GLU A 692 -17.64 3.76 35.76
C GLU A 692 -17.94 3.96 34.26
N ASN A 693 -18.72 5.01 33.94
CA ASN A 693 -19.30 5.18 32.58
C ASN A 693 -18.61 6.25 31.70
N ALA A 694 -17.66 7.01 32.23
CA ALA A 694 -16.94 8.04 31.49
C ALA A 694 -15.42 7.90 31.64
N TYR A 695 -14.92 8.06 32.86
CA TYR A 695 -13.50 7.99 33.19
C TYR A 695 -13.32 7.20 34.47
N PHE A 696 -12.16 6.59 34.65
CA PHE A 696 -11.79 5.89 35.87
C PHE A 696 -10.31 6.07 36.16
N ASP A 697 -9.98 6.12 37.45
CA ASP A 697 -8.59 6.21 37.89
C ASP A 697 -8.04 4.81 38.15
N LEU A 698 -6.78 4.58 37.79
CA LEU A 698 -6.07 3.39 38.21
C LEU A 698 -5.89 3.42 39.73
N ASN A 699 -6.71 2.64 40.44
CA ASN A 699 -6.61 2.48 41.88
C ASN A 699 -5.40 1.61 42.26
N PRO A 700 -4.36 2.14 42.93
CA PRO A 700 -3.22 1.35 43.36
C PRO A 700 -3.45 0.60 44.68
N GLY A 701 -4.60 0.80 45.33
CA GLY A 701 -4.91 0.25 46.64
C GLY A 701 -4.15 0.93 47.78
N ASN A 702 -4.41 0.50 49.02
CA ASN A 702 -3.73 1.06 50.19
C ASN A 702 -2.31 0.49 50.33
N PHE A 703 -1.32 1.37 50.51
CA PHE A 703 0.05 0.96 50.82
C PHE A 703 0.28 0.87 52.35
N GLY A 704 1.13 -0.06 52.79
CA GLY A 704 1.42 -0.31 54.20
C GLY A 704 1.32 -1.79 54.63
N GLU A 705 1.16 -2.04 55.92
CA GLU A 705 1.09 -3.39 56.51
C GLU A 705 -0.07 -4.22 55.91
N ARG A 706 0.23 -5.45 55.46
CA ARG A 706 -0.80 -6.42 55.09
C ARG A 706 -1.56 -6.90 56.33
N ARG A 707 -2.76 -6.37 56.56
CA ARG A 707 -3.71 -7.00 57.49
C ARG A 707 -4.48 -8.11 56.78
N ILE A 708 -4.25 -9.35 57.20
CA ILE A 708 -5.09 -10.48 56.84
C ILE A 708 -6.29 -10.48 57.80
N GLU A 709 -7.44 -9.97 57.36
CA GLU A 709 -8.70 -10.20 58.06
C GLU A 709 -9.33 -11.51 57.57
N SER A 710 -9.61 -12.41 58.51
CA SER A 710 -10.43 -13.59 58.25
C SER A 710 -11.85 -13.14 57.91
N GLN A 711 -12.34 -13.57 56.75
CA GLN A 711 -13.60 -13.18 56.09
C GLN A 711 -13.52 -11.95 55.16
N GLY A 712 -12.73 -12.04 54.07
CA GLY A 712 -13.12 -11.63 52.71
C GLY A 712 -13.76 -10.25 52.43
N ARG A 713 -13.74 -9.30 53.36
CA ARG A 713 -14.28 -7.95 53.23
C ARG A 713 -13.23 -6.97 53.70
N ILE A 714 -12.71 -6.18 52.77
CA ILE A 714 -11.80 -5.07 53.06
C ILE A 714 -12.66 -3.94 53.66
N SER A 715 -12.54 -3.72 54.97
CA SER A 715 -13.07 -2.54 55.64
C SER A 715 -12.04 -1.41 55.58
N THR A 716 -12.24 -0.41 54.71
CA THR A 716 -11.47 0.83 54.72
C THR A 716 -12.08 1.82 55.72
N ARG A 717 -11.37 2.12 56.81
CA ARG A 717 -11.64 3.37 57.56
C ARG A 717 -11.22 4.54 56.67
N LYS A 718 -12.18 5.37 56.25
CA LYS A 718 -11.95 6.65 55.56
C LYS A 718 -11.17 7.60 56.49
N ASN A 719 -9.86 7.71 56.26
CA ASN A 719 -9.02 8.78 56.80
C ASN A 719 -8.73 9.76 55.67
N GLY A 720 -9.12 11.04 55.82
CA GLY A 720 -9.06 12.05 54.76
C GLY A 720 -7.67 12.33 54.16
N GLY A 721 -6.57 12.02 54.87
CA GLY A 721 -5.21 12.20 54.35
C GLY A 721 -4.74 11.12 53.35
N LEU A 722 -5.39 9.97 53.31
CA LEU A 722 -5.07 8.90 52.37
C LEU A 722 -5.67 9.16 50.98
N GLU A 723 -6.86 9.78 50.93
CA GLU A 723 -7.52 10.17 49.67
C GLU A 723 -6.73 11.28 48.95
N GLU A 724 -6.13 12.22 49.69
CA GLU A 724 -5.33 13.31 49.11
C GLU A 724 -3.99 12.80 48.53
N PHE A 725 -3.32 11.89 49.23
CA PHE A 725 -2.10 11.21 48.74
C PHE A 725 -2.36 10.29 47.54
N MET A 726 -3.54 9.67 47.45
CA MET A 726 -3.92 8.88 46.28
C MET A 726 -4.31 9.73 45.07
N ARG A 727 -4.83 10.95 45.31
CA ARG A 727 -5.21 11.90 44.24
C ARG A 727 -4.03 12.60 43.56
N SER A 728 -2.88 12.73 44.22
CA SER A 728 -1.70 13.40 43.64
C SER A 728 -1.03 12.61 42.51
N ALA A 729 -1.45 11.36 42.27
CA ALA A 729 -0.85 10.44 41.31
C ALA A 729 -1.89 9.76 40.38
N SER A 730 -3.08 10.36 40.20
CA SER A 730 -4.16 9.75 39.44
C SER A 730 -3.78 9.60 37.95
N ILE A 731 -3.81 8.36 37.48
CA ILE A 731 -3.76 8.04 36.06
C ILE A 731 -5.19 7.72 35.64
N THR A 732 -5.77 8.63 34.87
CA THR A 732 -7.17 8.61 34.46
C THR A 732 -7.29 8.00 33.07
N LEU A 733 -8.14 7.00 32.90
CA LEU A 733 -8.44 6.39 31.62
C LEU A 733 -9.91 6.59 31.23
N SER A 734 -10.18 6.70 29.93
CA SER A 734 -11.53 6.60 29.39
C SER A 734 -12.10 5.20 29.63
N SER A 735 -13.33 5.13 30.15
CA SER A 735 -14.04 3.86 30.30
C SER A 735 -14.88 3.48 29.08
N ARG A 736 -14.88 4.31 28.02
CA ARG A 736 -15.66 4.05 26.80
C ARG A 736 -14.77 3.57 25.66
N LEU A 737 -15.26 2.55 24.97
CA LEU A 737 -14.70 2.11 23.69
C LEU A 737 -15.16 3.12 22.61
N PRO A 738 -14.25 3.91 22.01
CA PRO A 738 -14.64 4.86 20.97
C PRO A 738 -15.18 4.10 19.75
N THR A 739 -16.24 4.63 19.14
CA THR A 739 -16.86 4.01 17.97
C THR A 739 -16.84 4.93 16.77
N VAL A 740 -16.55 4.37 15.59
CA VAL A 740 -16.58 5.07 14.30
C VAL A 740 -17.56 4.34 13.39
N THR A 741 -18.39 5.10 12.69
CA THR A 741 -19.27 4.56 11.65
C THR A 741 -18.61 4.80 10.30
N THR A 742 -18.45 3.74 9.51
CA THR A 742 -18.04 3.82 8.11
C THR A 742 -19.21 3.44 7.21
N THR A 743 -19.30 4.09 6.07
CA THR A 743 -20.22 3.67 5.00
C THR A 743 -19.48 2.66 4.16
N ASP A 744 -19.86 1.38 4.25
CA ASP A 744 -19.22 0.34 3.48
C ASP A 744 -19.82 0.37 2.07
N ALA A 745 -18.97 0.66 1.07
CA ALA A 745 -19.27 0.25 -0.30
C ALA A 745 -19.35 -1.27 -0.29
N ALA A 746 -20.44 -1.84 -0.81
CA ALA A 746 -20.70 -3.27 -0.81
C ALA A 746 -19.43 -4.04 -1.21
N LEU A 747 -18.80 -4.72 -0.25
CA LEU A 747 -17.74 -5.67 -0.54
C LEU A 747 -18.36 -6.74 -1.46
N PRO A 748 -17.64 -7.21 -2.50
CA PRO A 748 -18.08 -8.38 -3.25
C PRO A 748 -18.43 -9.48 -2.25
N ALA A 749 -19.54 -10.18 -2.48
CA ALA A 749 -19.98 -11.31 -1.66
C ALA A 749 -18.99 -12.50 -1.64
N ASP A 750 -17.82 -12.33 -2.26
CA ASP A 750 -16.79 -13.35 -2.50
C ASP A 750 -15.58 -13.20 -1.55
N ILE A 751 -15.77 -12.63 -0.35
CA ILE A 751 -14.87 -13.01 0.74
C ILE A 751 -15.37 -14.37 1.20
N GLU A 752 -14.66 -15.42 0.79
CA GLU A 752 -14.86 -16.78 1.29
C GLU A 752 -15.14 -16.70 2.80
N ASP A 753 -16.37 -17.06 3.16
CA ASP A 753 -16.77 -17.27 4.53
C ASP A 753 -15.78 -18.28 5.11
N PHE A 754 -14.88 -17.82 5.98
CA PHE A 754 -13.96 -18.71 6.69
C PHE A 754 -14.84 -19.68 7.48
N GLY A 755 -15.00 -20.88 6.93
CA GLY A 755 -16.12 -21.77 7.24
C GLY A 755 -16.37 -21.96 8.72
N GLU A 756 -17.66 -22.04 9.08
CA GLU A 756 -18.10 -22.45 10.40
C GLU A 756 -17.39 -23.74 10.83
N VAL A 757 -16.58 -23.64 11.89
CA VAL A 757 -15.84 -24.78 12.46
C VAL A 757 -16.84 -25.74 13.11
N SER A 758 -16.74 -27.03 12.78
CA SER A 758 -17.72 -28.07 13.15
C SER A 758 -17.74 -28.42 14.66
N GLU A 759 -18.83 -29.01 15.15
CA GLU A 759 -18.90 -29.57 16.52
C GLU A 759 -17.88 -30.72 16.75
N GLN A 760 -17.39 -31.37 15.69
CA GLN A 760 -16.39 -32.42 15.80
C GLN A 760 -15.02 -31.84 16.17
N ASP A 761 -14.65 -30.70 15.59
CA ASP A 761 -13.42 -29.96 15.94
C ASP A 761 -13.40 -29.51 17.41
N MET A 762 -14.58 -29.32 18.03
CA MET A 762 -14.74 -28.99 19.46
C MET A 762 -14.42 -30.18 20.37
N GLN A 763 -14.90 -31.38 20.01
CA GLN A 763 -14.69 -32.59 20.81
C GLN A 763 -13.24 -33.06 20.75
N GLU A 764 -12.59 -32.93 19.59
CA GLU A 764 -11.15 -33.19 19.44
C GLU A 764 -10.31 -32.23 20.30
N LEU A 765 -10.67 -30.95 20.33
CA LEU A 765 -10.03 -29.92 21.15
C LEU A 765 -10.14 -30.19 22.66
N ASP A 766 -11.35 -30.50 23.14
CA ASP A 766 -11.57 -30.81 24.56
C ASP A 766 -10.83 -32.10 24.95
N SER A 767 -10.69 -33.06 24.03
CA SER A 767 -9.94 -34.30 24.25
C SER A 767 -8.43 -34.04 24.33
N GLU A 768 -7.84 -33.25 23.42
CA GLU A 768 -6.41 -32.88 23.46
C GLU A 768 -6.05 -32.14 24.76
N LEU A 769 -6.96 -31.29 25.26
CA LEU A 769 -6.78 -30.57 26.53
C LEU A 769 -6.85 -31.49 27.75
N ILE A 770 -7.74 -32.50 27.73
CA ILE A 770 -7.84 -33.50 28.80
C ILE A 770 -6.58 -34.37 28.83
N GLU A 771 -6.12 -34.87 27.68
CA GLU A 771 -4.89 -35.67 27.59
C GLU A 771 -3.65 -34.89 28.09
N LEU A 772 -3.56 -33.61 27.74
CA LEU A 772 -2.48 -32.74 28.23
C LEU A 772 -2.54 -32.53 29.75
N ALA A 773 -3.73 -32.35 30.31
CA ALA A 773 -3.88 -32.21 31.76
C ALA A 773 -3.54 -33.51 32.50
N GLU A 774 -4.02 -34.66 32.01
CA GLU A 774 -3.76 -35.98 32.60
C GLU A 774 -2.25 -36.35 32.53
N SER A 775 -1.58 -36.10 31.40
CA SER A 775 -0.13 -36.37 31.25
C SER A 775 0.77 -35.57 32.20
N GLN A 776 0.36 -34.35 32.60
CA GLN A 776 1.11 -33.54 33.57
C GLN A 776 0.87 -33.95 35.03
N GLU A 777 -0.26 -34.59 35.34
CA GLU A 777 -0.49 -35.21 36.65
C GLU A 777 0.34 -36.48 36.81
N GLU A 778 0.40 -37.34 35.78
CA GLU A 778 1.21 -38.57 35.80
C GLU A 778 2.72 -38.29 35.93
N GLY A 779 3.24 -37.29 35.22
CA GLY A 779 4.64 -36.86 35.35
C GLY A 779 4.98 -36.17 36.69
N ALA A 780 3.97 -35.72 37.46
CA ALA A 780 4.18 -35.16 38.80
C ALA A 780 4.17 -36.24 39.90
N SER A 781 3.51 -37.39 39.66
CA SER A 781 3.55 -38.54 40.56
C SER A 781 4.90 -39.29 40.53
N ASP A 782 5.61 -39.28 39.40
CA ASP A 782 6.91 -39.98 39.25
C ASP A 782 8.10 -39.24 39.91
N VAL A 783 7.93 -38.01 40.40
CA VAL A 783 9.00 -37.23 41.05
C VAL A 783 8.99 -37.38 42.59
N TYR A 784 8.05 -38.15 43.15
CA TYR A 784 7.99 -38.48 44.58
C TYR A 784 8.41 -39.92 44.92
N GLN A 785 8.98 -40.64 43.95
CA GLN A 785 9.69 -41.91 44.16
C GLN A 785 11.10 -41.83 43.56
N ASP A 786 11.96 -40.98 44.13
CA ASP A 786 13.41 -41.22 44.27
C ASP A 786 14.03 -40.26 45.28
#